data_AF-A0A7X7RGU2-F1
#
_entry.id   AF-A0A7X7RGU2-F1
#
_cell.length_a   1.000
_cell.length_b   1.000
_cell.length_c   1.000
_cell.angle_alpha   90.00
_cell.angle_beta   90.00
_cell.angle_gamma   90.00
#
_symmetry.space_group_name_H-M   'P 1'
#
loop_
_entity.id
_entity.type
_entity.pdbx_description
1 polymer ?
#
loop_
_entity_poly.entity_id
_entity_poly.type
_entity_poly.pdbx_seq_one_letter_code
_entity_poly.pdbx_strand_id
1 'polypeptide(L)'
;TNETTLTPEIETAVRALRNDPLRIYEFVRNHIRYDAPTYGVKLGAHGCLVAGQGNDWDQAALLSTMLRAAGYATRYATAIVYYDTPRLSRWCGFGGNGDYNDLGGYVFYNGGWPDGFGTGTADGWHAVYAPGGQEIWTGIRRVWVEADIGGQWYTLDPAFAECSVTQATNLASVLSYDRTNLLAAAMQGATTNAAWVRDVNAANLSVELTRLATNLLGTLRAEYDTKGIDALVGGRVFSPEAVTNLPSALPYAEDVASASRTTFDHVPAARILSVTVTYQNIARTFSGYELGGRPLMITHDASASYAPKLWLDGEAVAVGAPTIPGATNALTWTIDQPYASAGWADDSVAQTLKSTNSYVLVYDFGSASRRQSMQAAREFESLLAAGHSPSSEMARLYAMHAAAVGGLEQWKLSSTMLGHIADAICYSHHFLGVMGQEEGYYLDLPGLRSQTLPFSGEASDWETLMKADSFFASALEHGVLEQTQGTNRPAASTIKIAFENNAAGHRTFLADNANWSTVRAALTNYAAQTLSELDARMDADSVILVPENGSISVRQWSGYGFAHFWSQSSGPTWSAAMGMIIGGGYSGGYGGEPVPYSVPAVQNLYVTAISPAPQTQIAATTARDPVDLRTGHLLHQKPTLEIGISPPPRGQQLVLSYSSGEAARPRQLGYGWRHNLDVQAAEASDGAAAFGLRQASDAAALVAAAYVVADLLDENAGVREWTTAALATKWALDQMSQNTIVVRMGDHGLSYMRMPDGSYNPPPAVTTHLIKTNGMFRLVERFGKEYRFDANGLLSSIVDADGNTMSLAYNAQTNLSTV
;
A
#
# COMPACT_ATOMS: atom_id res chain seq x y z
N THR A 1 27.15 -2.26 9.80
CA THR A 1 26.25 -1.10 9.60
C THR A 1 25.39 -0.96 10.83
N ASN A 2 24.92 0.25 11.14
CA ASN A 2 24.01 0.51 12.26
C ASN A 2 22.78 1.27 11.75
N GLU A 3 21.82 1.54 12.63
CA GLU A 3 20.57 2.25 12.37
C GLU A 3 20.77 3.68 11.80
N THR A 4 21.98 4.22 11.94
CA THR A 4 22.39 5.56 11.45
C THR A 4 23.27 5.54 10.20
N THR A 5 23.22 4.46 9.40
CA THR A 5 24.01 4.36 8.16
C THR A 5 23.65 5.51 7.20
N LEU A 6 24.66 6.29 6.81
CA LEU A 6 24.51 7.41 5.87
C LEU A 6 24.36 6.88 4.45
N THR A 7 23.33 7.33 3.73
CA THR A 7 23.07 6.98 2.33
C THR A 7 23.07 8.22 1.43
N PRO A 8 23.27 8.07 0.11
CA PRO A 8 23.27 9.20 -0.83
C PRO A 8 21.97 10.03 -0.80
N GLU A 9 20.82 9.40 -0.52
CA GLU A 9 19.53 10.06 -0.37
C GLU A 9 19.52 10.97 0.86
N ILE A 10 20.03 10.48 1.99
CA ILE A 10 20.12 11.26 3.24
C ILE A 10 21.11 12.43 3.05
N GLU A 11 22.28 12.20 2.46
CA GLU A 11 23.25 13.27 2.17
C GLU A 11 22.64 14.35 1.26
N THR A 12 21.86 13.94 0.26
CA THR A 12 21.19 14.87 -0.65
C THR A 12 20.10 15.67 0.06
N ALA A 13 19.30 15.03 0.91
CA ALA A 13 18.30 15.70 1.74
C ALA A 13 18.94 16.73 2.69
N VAL A 14 20.02 16.37 3.39
CA VAL A 14 20.74 17.27 4.30
C VAL A 14 21.33 18.48 3.56
N ARG A 15 21.92 18.27 2.39
CA ARG A 15 22.42 19.36 1.53
C ARG A 15 21.29 20.28 1.05
N ALA A 16 20.13 19.73 0.67
CA ALA A 16 18.95 20.50 0.27
C ALA A 16 18.44 21.39 1.42
N LEU A 17 18.54 20.91 2.65
CA LEU A 17 18.23 21.65 3.88
C LEU A 17 19.37 22.59 4.34
N ARG A 18 20.44 22.71 3.54
CA ARG A 18 21.61 23.57 3.76
C ARG A 18 22.45 23.21 4.99
N ASN A 19 22.38 21.96 5.43
CA ASN A 19 23.04 21.49 6.67
C ASN A 19 22.59 22.28 7.92
N ASP A 20 21.42 22.89 7.88
CA ASP A 20 20.90 23.71 8.97
C ASP A 20 20.10 22.84 9.96
N PRO A 21 20.44 22.84 11.27
CA PRO A 21 19.86 21.91 12.24
C PRO A 21 18.38 22.19 12.50
N LEU A 22 17.95 23.46 12.41
CA LEU A 22 16.54 23.85 12.56
C LEU A 22 15.72 23.29 11.40
N ARG A 23 16.16 23.47 10.16
CA ARG A 23 15.49 22.92 8.96
C ARG A 23 15.48 21.40 8.94
N ILE A 24 16.55 20.76 9.42
CA ILE A 24 16.61 19.30 9.55
C ILE A 24 15.57 18.81 10.55
N TYR A 25 15.51 19.42 11.74
CA TYR A 25 14.52 19.04 12.74
C TYR A 25 13.08 19.29 12.25
N GLU A 26 12.81 20.46 11.66
CA GLU A 26 11.51 20.81 11.09
C GLU A 26 11.11 19.84 9.97
N PHE A 27 12.06 19.44 9.11
CA PHE A 27 11.81 18.46 8.06
C PHE A 27 11.38 17.10 8.63
N VAL A 28 12.13 16.54 9.60
CA VAL A 28 11.77 15.23 10.16
C VAL A 28 10.42 15.32 10.87
N ARG A 29 10.19 16.38 11.66
CA ARG A 29 8.94 16.57 12.41
C ARG A 29 7.70 16.73 11.51
N ASN A 30 7.81 17.45 10.39
CA ASN A 30 6.66 17.86 9.59
C ASN A 30 6.50 17.09 8.26
N HIS A 31 7.54 16.42 7.78
CA HIS A 31 7.54 15.73 6.48
C HIS A 31 7.78 14.22 6.57
N ILE A 32 7.97 13.69 7.77
CA ILE A 32 7.98 12.26 8.07
C ILE A 32 6.77 11.97 8.96
N ARG A 33 5.85 11.14 8.45
CA ARG A 33 4.61 10.82 9.16
C ARG A 33 4.89 9.83 10.29
N TYR A 34 4.26 10.05 11.44
CA TYR A 34 4.18 9.03 12.47
C TYR A 34 3.24 7.89 12.02
N ASP A 35 3.80 6.69 11.85
CA ASP A 35 3.04 5.56 11.29
C ASP A 35 2.19 4.85 12.35
N ALA A 36 2.83 4.31 13.39
CA ALA A 36 2.16 3.53 14.42
C ALA A 36 2.94 3.54 15.75
N PRO A 37 2.26 3.35 16.90
CA PRO A 37 2.86 3.29 18.23
C PRO A 37 3.57 1.96 18.51
N THR A 38 4.50 1.57 17.64
CA THR A 38 5.32 0.37 17.83
C THR A 38 6.67 0.72 18.46
N TYR A 39 7.18 -0.16 19.32
CA TYR A 39 8.45 0.05 20.02
C TYR A 39 9.65 -0.38 19.17
N GLY A 40 10.81 0.26 19.36
CA GLY A 40 12.10 -0.14 18.77
C GLY A 40 12.30 0.25 17.30
N VAL A 41 13.54 0.15 16.82
CA VAL A 41 13.90 0.46 15.42
C VAL A 41 13.45 -0.67 14.51
N LYS A 42 12.69 -0.33 13.46
CA LYS A 42 12.25 -1.28 12.43
C LYS A 42 12.90 -1.00 11.08
N LEU A 43 12.97 0.26 10.68
CA LEU A 43 13.43 0.70 9.36
C LEU A 43 14.79 1.40 9.40
N GLY A 44 15.13 1.98 10.55
CA GLY A 44 16.28 2.88 10.69
C GLY A 44 16.15 4.14 9.83
N ALA A 45 17.25 4.89 9.73
CA ALA A 45 17.25 6.19 9.06
C ALA A 45 16.86 6.13 7.57
N HIS A 46 17.44 5.18 6.81
CA HIS A 46 17.20 5.07 5.37
C HIS A 46 15.75 4.69 5.06
N GLY A 47 15.25 3.59 5.65
CA GLY A 47 13.88 3.14 5.40
C GLY A 47 12.83 4.17 5.83
N CYS A 48 13.06 4.90 6.93
CA CYS A 48 12.21 5.99 7.40
C CYS A 48 12.13 7.15 6.39
N LEU A 49 13.26 7.57 5.81
CA LEU A 49 13.30 8.61 4.78
C LEU A 49 12.60 8.18 3.49
N VAL A 50 12.88 6.95 3.04
CA VAL A 50 12.33 6.35 1.82
C VAL A 50 10.81 6.17 1.92
N ALA A 51 10.31 5.70 3.07
CA ALA A 51 8.88 5.61 3.35
C ALA A 51 8.23 6.99 3.52
N GLY A 52 8.99 7.99 4.01
CA GLY A 52 8.43 9.24 4.50
C GLY A 52 7.54 9.04 5.73
N GLN A 53 7.68 7.92 6.42
CA GLN A 53 6.97 7.58 7.65
C GLN A 53 7.77 6.59 8.49
N GLY A 54 7.53 6.59 9.79
CA GLY A 54 8.17 5.68 10.74
C GLY A 54 7.66 5.89 12.17
N ASN A 55 7.98 4.96 13.07
CA ASN A 55 7.72 5.15 14.49
C ASN A 55 8.72 6.16 15.11
N ASP A 56 8.60 6.41 16.41
CA ASP A 56 9.44 7.37 17.12
C ASP A 56 10.94 7.00 17.11
N TRP A 57 11.26 5.70 17.19
CA TRP A 57 12.64 5.21 17.08
C TRP A 57 13.24 5.42 15.68
N ASP A 58 12.49 5.12 14.62
CA ASP A 58 12.93 5.29 13.24
C ASP A 58 13.10 6.78 12.88
N GLN A 59 12.20 7.64 13.36
CA GLN A 59 12.32 9.09 13.20
C GLN A 59 13.51 9.67 13.99
N ALA A 60 13.75 9.21 15.21
CA ALA A 60 14.94 9.58 15.97
C ALA A 60 16.23 9.11 15.27
N ALA A 61 16.21 7.92 14.65
CA ALA A 61 17.33 7.43 13.86
C ALA A 61 17.60 8.31 12.64
N LEU A 62 16.56 8.68 11.88
CA LEU A 62 16.68 9.59 10.76
C LEU A 62 17.23 10.96 11.18
N LEU A 63 16.66 11.57 12.23
CA LEU A 63 17.11 12.87 12.74
C LEU A 63 18.58 12.84 13.17
N SER A 64 18.98 11.80 13.92
CA SER A 64 20.36 11.62 14.36
C SER A 64 21.32 11.51 13.18
N THR A 65 21.01 10.70 12.17
CA THR A 65 21.84 10.56 10.96
C THR A 65 21.96 11.86 10.18
N MET A 66 20.86 12.59 9.98
CA MET A 66 20.86 13.85 9.24
C MET A 66 21.70 14.92 9.94
N LEU A 67 21.59 15.04 11.27
CA LEU A 67 22.39 15.98 12.06
C LEU A 67 23.88 15.60 12.08
N ARG A 68 24.21 14.31 12.21
CA ARG A 68 25.59 13.82 12.10
C ARG A 68 26.20 14.13 10.73
N ALA A 69 25.43 13.93 9.66
CA ALA A 69 25.85 14.27 8.29
C ALA A 69 26.05 15.78 8.09
N ALA A 70 25.29 16.62 8.80
CA ALA A 70 25.48 18.07 8.84
C ALA A 70 26.67 18.52 9.73
N GLY A 71 27.34 17.60 10.43
CA GLY A 71 28.52 17.87 11.25
C GLY A 71 28.24 18.10 12.74
N TYR A 72 27.02 17.81 13.21
CA TYR A 72 26.64 17.96 14.62
C TYR A 72 26.84 16.64 15.40
N ALA A 73 27.31 16.74 16.63
CA ALA A 73 27.37 15.58 17.51
C ALA A 73 25.97 15.25 18.05
N THR A 74 25.58 13.99 18.01
CA THR A 74 24.29 13.53 18.51
C THR A 74 24.41 12.28 19.37
N ARG A 75 23.50 12.14 20.33
CA ARG A 75 23.25 10.90 21.08
C ARG A 75 21.76 10.68 21.24
N TYR A 76 21.35 9.45 21.42
CA TYR A 76 19.98 9.14 21.80
C TYR A 76 19.82 9.30 23.31
N ALA A 77 18.61 9.63 23.73
CA ALA A 77 18.20 9.58 25.11
C ALA A 77 16.82 8.93 25.23
N THR A 78 16.59 8.21 26.33
CA THR A 78 15.30 7.61 26.66
C THR A 78 15.02 7.72 28.15
N ALA A 79 13.77 7.98 28.51
CA ALA A 79 13.28 8.01 29.89
C ALA A 79 11.77 7.73 29.90
N ILE A 80 11.21 7.47 31.08
CA ILE A 80 9.77 7.58 31.31
C ILE A 80 9.41 9.08 31.31
N VAL A 81 8.46 9.45 30.46
CA VAL A 81 7.94 10.81 30.30
C VAL A 81 6.44 10.79 30.56
N TYR A 82 5.98 11.69 31.42
CA TYR A 82 4.58 11.84 31.79
C TYR A 82 3.89 12.87 30.90
N TYR A 83 2.73 12.49 30.38
CA TYR A 83 1.87 13.35 29.57
C TYR A 83 0.45 13.35 30.14
N ASP A 84 -0.29 14.43 29.92
CA ASP A 84 -1.76 14.45 30.04
C ASP A 84 -2.38 13.30 29.21
N THR A 85 -3.19 12.44 29.83
CA THR A 85 -3.74 11.23 29.19
C THR A 85 -4.57 11.54 27.94
N PRO A 86 -5.48 12.53 27.93
CA PRO A 86 -6.16 12.96 26.71
C PRO A 86 -5.21 13.38 25.59
N ARG A 87 -4.11 14.05 25.92
CA ARG A 87 -3.09 14.45 24.94
C ARG A 87 -2.35 13.24 24.37
N LEU A 88 -1.99 12.29 25.23
CA LEU A 88 -1.36 11.05 24.80
C LEU A 88 -2.30 10.23 23.91
N SER A 89 -3.58 10.17 24.27
CA SER A 89 -4.65 9.59 23.46
C SER A 89 -4.72 10.23 22.07
N ARG A 90 -4.57 11.55 21.95
CA ARG A 90 -4.47 12.23 20.64
C ARG A 90 -3.20 11.86 19.89
N TRP A 91 -2.05 11.72 20.52
CA TRP A 91 -0.84 11.26 19.82
C TRP A 91 -1.02 9.85 19.22
N CYS A 92 -1.69 8.96 19.95
CA CYS A 92 -2.02 7.60 19.47
C CYS A 92 -3.18 7.58 18.46
N GLY A 93 -3.90 8.69 18.26
CA GLY A 93 -5.00 8.78 17.29
C GLY A 93 -6.40 8.49 17.83
N PHE A 94 -6.61 8.40 19.14
CA PHE A 94 -7.88 8.09 19.83
C PHE A 94 -8.76 9.32 20.11
N GLY A 95 -8.43 10.50 19.55
CA GLY A 95 -9.26 11.70 19.66
C GLY A 95 -9.38 12.32 21.07
N GLY A 96 -8.62 11.81 22.04
CA GLY A 96 -8.63 12.30 23.42
C GLY A 96 -9.65 11.63 24.34
N ASN A 97 -10.32 10.57 23.88
CA ASN A 97 -11.33 9.83 24.66
C ASN A 97 -10.78 8.53 25.29
N GLY A 98 -9.58 8.10 24.90
CA GLY A 98 -8.95 6.91 25.48
C GLY A 98 -8.48 7.18 26.91
N ASP A 99 -8.75 6.25 27.81
CA ASP A 99 -8.23 6.26 29.18
C ASP A 99 -6.89 5.51 29.29
N TYR A 100 -6.30 5.47 30.48
CA TYR A 100 -5.10 4.68 30.75
C TYR A 100 -5.20 3.22 30.30
N ASN A 101 -6.32 2.56 30.54
CA ASN A 101 -6.47 1.13 30.27
C ASN A 101 -6.53 0.90 28.77
N ASP A 102 -7.21 1.78 28.04
CA ASP A 102 -7.29 1.71 26.59
C ASP A 102 -5.90 1.91 25.96
N LEU A 103 -5.18 2.94 26.39
CA LEU A 103 -3.85 3.23 25.87
C LEU A 103 -2.83 2.16 26.29
N GLY A 104 -2.84 1.75 27.55
CA GLY A 104 -1.91 0.77 28.09
C GLY A 104 -2.13 -0.63 27.50
N GLY A 105 -3.36 -1.14 27.58
CA GLY A 105 -3.71 -2.51 27.19
C GLY A 105 -3.88 -2.70 25.68
N TYR A 106 -4.48 -1.73 24.98
CA TYR A 106 -4.78 -1.89 23.56
C TYR A 106 -3.74 -1.27 22.63
N VAL A 107 -3.06 -0.20 23.04
CA VAL A 107 -2.11 0.52 22.17
C VAL A 107 -0.66 0.14 22.46
N PHE A 108 -0.18 0.40 23.68
CA PHE A 108 1.24 0.25 24.01
C PHE A 108 1.65 -1.21 24.18
N TYR A 109 0.82 -2.03 24.83
CA TYR A 109 1.05 -3.47 24.94
C TYR A 109 1.10 -4.13 23.56
N ASN A 110 0.08 -3.92 22.72
CA ASN A 110 0.06 -4.46 21.37
C ASN A 110 1.17 -3.87 20.50
N GLY A 111 1.55 -2.61 20.70
CA GLY A 111 2.70 -1.96 20.09
C GLY A 111 4.07 -2.49 20.57
N GLY A 112 4.08 -3.39 21.55
CA GLY A 112 5.27 -4.08 22.04
C GLY A 112 6.15 -3.24 22.95
N TRP A 113 5.61 -2.17 23.54
CA TRP A 113 6.32 -1.40 24.53
C TRP A 113 6.48 -2.20 25.86
N PRO A 114 7.32 -1.78 26.84
CA PRO A 114 7.47 -2.49 28.13
C PRO A 114 6.29 -2.36 29.10
N ASP A 115 5.75 -3.50 29.55
CA ASP A 115 4.60 -3.55 30.46
C ASP A 115 4.82 -2.88 31.82
N GLY A 116 3.80 -2.14 32.29
CA GLY A 116 3.82 -1.38 33.55
C GLY A 116 2.50 -1.35 34.32
N PHE A 117 1.60 -2.33 34.17
CA PHE A 117 0.37 -2.34 34.96
C PHE A 117 0.66 -2.58 36.46
N GLY A 118 0.82 -1.50 37.22
CA GLY A 118 0.80 -1.52 38.69
C GLY A 118 1.98 -2.21 39.41
N THR A 119 3.11 -2.49 38.75
CA THR A 119 4.23 -3.24 39.38
C THR A 119 5.43 -2.39 39.81
N GLY A 120 5.48 -1.10 39.47
CA GLY A 120 6.56 -0.20 39.91
C GLY A 120 7.94 -0.55 39.35
N THR A 121 8.01 -1.19 38.19
CA THR A 121 9.28 -1.44 37.49
C THR A 121 9.77 -0.16 36.80
N ALA A 122 11.09 0.01 36.70
CA ALA A 122 11.71 1.25 36.18
C ALA A 122 11.52 1.49 34.66
N ASP A 123 10.84 0.59 33.95
CA ASP A 123 10.74 0.58 32.49
C ASP A 123 9.31 0.59 31.93
N GLY A 124 8.28 0.43 32.78
CA GLY A 124 6.88 0.33 32.35
C GLY A 124 6.12 1.66 32.24
N TRP A 125 4.91 1.64 31.66
CA TRP A 125 3.99 2.78 31.73
C TRP A 125 3.32 2.92 33.08
N HIS A 126 3.08 4.15 33.53
CA HIS A 126 2.58 4.45 34.86
C HIS A 126 1.44 5.47 34.84
N ALA A 127 0.28 5.11 35.39
CA ALA A 127 -0.80 6.07 35.66
C ALA A 127 -0.51 6.89 36.92
N VAL A 128 -0.70 8.20 36.84
CA VAL A 128 -0.73 9.12 37.98
C VAL A 128 -2.17 9.59 38.16
N TYR A 129 -2.70 9.45 39.37
CA TYR A 129 -4.09 9.81 39.72
C TYR A 129 -4.12 11.02 40.66
N ALA A 130 -5.08 11.92 40.44
CA ALA A 130 -5.41 13.01 41.35
C ALA A 130 -6.04 12.48 42.66
N PRO A 131 -6.00 13.27 43.76
CA PRO A 131 -6.79 12.98 44.95
C PRO A 131 -8.28 12.88 44.61
N GLY A 132 -8.86 11.68 44.71
CA GLY A 132 -10.23 11.38 44.26
C GLY A 132 -10.32 10.28 43.20
N GLY A 133 -9.20 9.78 42.69
CA GLY A 133 -9.15 8.61 41.80
C GLY A 133 -9.29 8.92 40.30
N GLN A 134 -9.37 10.20 39.93
CA GLN A 134 -9.33 10.61 38.53
C GLN A 134 -7.89 10.53 38.00
N GLU A 135 -7.68 9.91 36.84
CA GLU A 135 -6.37 9.89 36.19
C GLU A 135 -5.99 11.29 35.70
N ILE A 136 -4.71 11.65 35.83
CA ILE A 136 -4.17 12.94 35.37
C ILE A 136 -3.03 12.79 34.37
N TRP A 137 -2.09 11.86 34.57
CA TRP A 137 -0.97 11.66 33.65
C TRP A 137 -0.72 10.18 33.37
N THR A 138 -0.33 9.88 32.14
CA THR A 138 0.23 8.58 31.75
C THR A 138 1.73 8.75 31.46
N GLY A 139 2.55 8.05 32.21
CA GLY A 139 3.99 7.92 31.98
C GLY A 139 4.28 6.84 30.96
N ILE A 140 5.11 7.12 29.95
CA ILE A 140 5.52 6.16 28.93
C ILE A 140 7.01 6.29 28.62
N ARG A 141 7.71 5.18 28.31
CA ARG A 141 9.14 5.22 27.94
C ARG A 141 9.38 5.75 26.52
N ARG A 142 9.92 6.96 26.40
CA ARG A 142 10.14 7.65 25.11
C ARG A 142 11.59 7.64 24.66
N VAL A 143 11.81 7.90 23.37
CA VAL A 143 13.14 8.10 22.76
C VAL A 143 13.19 9.46 22.04
N TRP A 144 14.34 10.13 22.10
CA TRP A 144 14.60 11.37 21.38
C TRP A 144 16.09 11.53 21.05
N VAL A 145 16.43 12.54 20.26
CA VAL A 145 17.81 12.89 19.92
C VAL A 145 18.26 14.09 20.74
N GLU A 146 19.44 13.99 21.35
CA GLU A 146 20.16 15.15 21.86
C GLU A 146 21.24 15.55 20.87
N ALA A 147 21.34 16.84 20.56
CA ALA A 147 22.29 17.36 19.57
C ALA A 147 23.08 18.55 20.12
N ASP A 148 24.41 18.54 19.95
CA ASP A 148 25.30 19.65 20.32
C ASP A 148 25.36 20.67 19.18
N ILE A 149 24.74 21.83 19.39
CA ILE A 149 24.73 22.95 18.48
C ILE A 149 25.44 24.13 19.13
N GLY A 150 26.69 24.38 18.74
CA GLY A 150 27.48 25.49 19.26
C GLY A 150 27.87 25.37 20.74
N GLY A 151 28.03 24.14 21.26
CA GLY A 151 28.37 23.85 22.65
C GLY A 151 27.15 23.71 23.57
N GLN A 152 25.93 23.80 23.04
CA GLN A 152 24.69 23.57 23.79
C GLN A 152 23.98 22.33 23.29
N TRP A 153 23.57 21.46 24.22
CA TRP A 153 22.77 20.28 23.94
C TRP A 153 21.29 20.63 23.87
N TYR A 154 20.69 20.39 22.71
CA TYR A 154 19.25 20.54 22.47
C TYR A 154 18.56 19.19 22.61
N THR A 155 17.30 19.20 23.08
CA THR A 155 16.47 18.01 23.29
C THR A 155 15.41 17.97 22.19
N LEU A 156 15.64 17.11 21.19
CA LEU A 156 14.89 17.09 19.93
C LEU A 156 14.08 15.80 19.80
N ASP A 157 12.78 15.87 20.04
CA ASP A 157 11.82 14.81 19.75
C ASP A 157 11.10 15.11 18.43
N PRO A 158 11.34 14.35 17.34
CA PRO A 158 10.69 14.59 16.07
C PRO A 158 9.26 14.02 16.00
N ALA A 159 8.90 13.02 16.81
CA ALA A 159 7.77 12.12 16.54
C ALA A 159 6.49 12.46 17.30
N PHE A 160 6.56 13.25 18.37
CA PHE A 160 5.34 13.63 19.09
C PHE A 160 4.56 14.73 18.38
N ALA A 161 3.44 14.37 17.79
CA ALA A 161 2.46 15.28 17.20
C ALA A 161 1.06 14.89 17.65
N GLU A 162 0.24 15.85 18.06
CA GLU A 162 -1.16 15.56 18.39
C GLU A 162 -1.96 15.29 17.11
N CYS A 163 -2.74 14.20 17.12
CA CYS A 163 -3.68 13.91 16.06
C CYS A 163 -5.01 14.61 16.29
N SER A 164 -5.52 15.24 15.24
CA SER A 164 -6.91 15.68 15.16
C SER A 164 -7.75 14.59 14.51
N VAL A 165 -8.85 14.21 15.17
CA VAL A 165 -9.79 13.23 14.64
C VAL A 165 -10.92 13.94 13.91
N THR A 166 -11.14 13.55 12.67
CA THR A 166 -12.33 13.92 11.89
C THR A 166 -13.33 12.78 12.02
N GLN A 167 -14.54 13.07 12.51
CA GLN A 167 -15.59 12.05 12.61
C GLN A 167 -16.13 11.69 11.22
N ALA A 168 -16.42 10.41 11.03
CA ALA A 168 -17.06 9.91 9.82
C ALA A 168 -18.47 10.46 9.69
N THR A 169 -18.90 10.71 8.45
CA THR A 169 -20.32 10.95 8.14
C THR A 169 -21.05 9.61 8.22
N ASN A 170 -22.37 9.62 8.46
CA ASN A 170 -23.17 8.40 8.35
C ASN A 170 -23.19 7.91 6.88
N LEU A 171 -22.27 6.99 6.56
CA LEU A 171 -22.07 6.47 5.20
C LEU A 171 -23.33 5.77 4.68
N ALA A 172 -24.09 5.06 5.51
CA ALA A 172 -25.34 4.42 5.08
C ALA A 172 -26.31 5.43 4.44
N SER A 173 -26.47 6.58 5.09
CA SER A 173 -27.33 7.65 4.61
C SER A 173 -26.80 8.27 3.32
N VAL A 174 -25.50 8.56 3.24
CA VAL A 174 -24.88 9.17 2.05
C VAL A 174 -24.96 8.23 0.85
N LEU A 175 -24.74 6.93 1.06
CA LEU A 175 -24.85 5.91 0.01
C LEU A 175 -26.30 5.65 -0.39
N SER A 176 -27.27 5.98 0.49
CA SER A 176 -28.63 5.42 0.45
C SER A 176 -28.56 3.89 0.42
N TYR A 177 -27.79 3.34 1.35
CA TYR A 177 -27.60 1.90 1.53
C TYR A 177 -28.73 1.30 2.37
N ASP A 178 -29.21 0.14 1.94
CA ASP A 178 -30.11 -0.71 2.70
C ASP A 178 -29.69 -2.16 2.49
N ARG A 179 -29.32 -2.85 3.58
CA ARG A 179 -28.81 -4.22 3.55
C ARG A 179 -29.81 -5.21 2.96
N THR A 180 -31.09 -5.04 3.29
CA THR A 180 -32.16 -5.94 2.83
C THR A 180 -32.33 -5.86 1.32
N ASN A 181 -32.35 -4.64 0.76
CA ASN A 181 -32.46 -4.41 -0.68
C ASN A 181 -31.24 -4.93 -1.43
N LEU A 182 -30.02 -4.69 -0.91
CA LEU A 182 -28.81 -5.20 -1.54
C LEU A 182 -28.78 -6.74 -1.56
N LEU A 183 -29.08 -7.41 -0.44
CA LEU A 183 -29.16 -8.86 -0.39
C LEU A 183 -30.30 -9.40 -1.26
N ALA A 184 -31.45 -8.74 -1.32
CA ALA A 184 -32.55 -9.14 -2.21
C ALA A 184 -32.13 -9.08 -3.70
N ALA A 185 -31.40 -8.02 -4.10
CA ALA A 185 -30.87 -7.89 -5.45
C ALA A 185 -29.85 -8.99 -5.78
N ALA A 186 -28.92 -9.27 -4.85
CA ALA A 186 -27.91 -10.32 -5.00
C ALA A 186 -28.52 -11.73 -4.99
N MET A 187 -29.59 -11.97 -4.23
CA MET A 187 -30.26 -13.28 -4.15
C MET A 187 -31.29 -13.51 -5.26
N GLN A 188 -31.51 -12.56 -6.17
CA GLN A 188 -32.47 -12.74 -7.25
C GLN A 188 -32.03 -13.84 -8.23
N GLY A 189 -32.70 -14.98 -8.19
CA GLY A 189 -32.39 -16.16 -8.99
C GLY A 189 -31.45 -17.16 -8.29
N ALA A 190 -30.93 -16.81 -7.11
CA ALA A 190 -30.08 -17.70 -6.32
C ALA A 190 -30.88 -18.85 -5.71
N THR A 191 -30.24 -20.01 -5.54
CA THR A 191 -30.76 -21.11 -4.71
C THR A 191 -29.94 -21.21 -3.43
N THR A 192 -30.58 -21.25 -2.27
CA THR A 192 -29.88 -21.22 -0.98
C THR A 192 -30.63 -21.95 0.14
N ASN A 193 -29.89 -22.38 1.16
CA ASN A 193 -30.39 -22.73 2.47
C ASN A 193 -29.44 -22.17 3.56
N ALA A 194 -29.57 -22.62 4.80
CA ALA A 194 -28.72 -22.16 5.90
C ALA A 194 -27.22 -22.48 5.73
N ALA A 195 -26.86 -23.54 4.99
CA ALA A 195 -25.49 -24.03 4.86
C ALA A 195 -24.82 -23.65 3.53
N TRP A 196 -25.59 -23.43 2.45
CA TRP A 196 -25.04 -23.15 1.13
C TRP A 196 -25.87 -22.17 0.29
N VAL A 197 -25.20 -21.56 -0.69
CA VAL A 197 -25.79 -20.74 -1.74
C VAL A 197 -25.16 -21.08 -3.10
N ARG A 198 -25.90 -20.89 -4.19
CA ARG A 198 -25.39 -20.88 -5.56
C ARG A 198 -26.18 -19.88 -6.41
N ASP A 199 -25.63 -19.54 -7.57
CA ASP A 199 -26.26 -18.63 -8.53
C ASP A 199 -26.56 -17.24 -7.94
N VAL A 200 -25.67 -16.73 -7.07
CA VAL A 200 -25.75 -15.35 -6.58
C VAL A 200 -25.63 -14.39 -7.77
N ASN A 201 -26.54 -13.44 -7.87
CA ASN A 201 -26.67 -12.54 -9.00
C ASN A 201 -25.62 -11.42 -8.95
N ALA A 202 -24.41 -11.73 -9.42
CA ALA A 202 -23.31 -10.78 -9.48
C ALA A 202 -23.59 -9.55 -10.37
N ALA A 203 -24.46 -9.69 -11.38
CA ALA A 203 -24.84 -8.58 -12.26
C ALA A 203 -25.70 -7.54 -11.51
N ASN A 204 -26.73 -8.00 -10.80
CA ASN A 204 -27.56 -7.13 -9.97
C ASN A 204 -26.76 -6.51 -8.82
N LEU A 205 -25.88 -7.29 -8.19
CA LEU A 205 -24.99 -6.78 -7.15
C LEU A 205 -24.09 -5.65 -7.71
N SER A 206 -23.53 -5.81 -8.90
CA SER A 206 -22.75 -4.77 -9.59
C SER A 206 -23.58 -3.51 -9.87
N VAL A 207 -24.85 -3.64 -10.26
CA VAL A 207 -25.76 -2.51 -10.47
C VAL A 207 -25.99 -1.75 -9.16
N GLU A 208 -26.25 -2.45 -8.05
CA GLU A 208 -26.44 -1.81 -6.75
C GLU A 208 -25.17 -1.15 -6.24
N LEU A 209 -24.01 -1.81 -6.31
CA LEU A 209 -22.73 -1.22 -5.91
C LEU A 209 -22.39 0.03 -6.75
N THR A 210 -22.67 0.00 -8.05
CA THR A 210 -22.51 1.16 -8.95
C THR A 210 -23.44 2.30 -8.54
N ARG A 211 -24.70 2.00 -8.16
CA ARG A 211 -25.65 3.00 -7.66
C ARG A 211 -25.15 3.65 -6.37
N LEU A 212 -24.72 2.85 -5.39
CA LEU A 212 -24.18 3.34 -4.12
C LEU A 212 -22.95 4.25 -4.35
N ALA A 213 -22.02 3.81 -5.19
CA ALA A 213 -20.84 4.60 -5.54
C ALA A 213 -21.18 5.90 -6.29
N THR A 214 -22.20 5.88 -7.15
CA THR A 214 -22.67 7.07 -7.89
C THR A 214 -23.34 8.08 -6.95
N ASN A 215 -24.14 7.61 -5.98
CA ASN A 215 -24.72 8.46 -4.93
C ASN A 215 -23.62 9.14 -4.10
N LEU A 216 -22.59 8.38 -3.72
CA LEU A 216 -21.45 8.92 -3.00
C LEU A 216 -20.71 9.97 -3.84
N LEU A 217 -20.44 9.67 -5.10
CA LEU A 217 -19.78 10.59 -6.02
C LEU A 217 -20.54 11.91 -6.17
N GLY A 218 -21.87 11.86 -6.25
CA GLY A 218 -22.73 13.04 -6.27
C GLY A 218 -22.54 13.93 -5.04
N THR A 219 -22.55 13.31 -3.86
CA THR A 219 -22.33 14.01 -2.58
C THR A 219 -20.92 14.60 -2.51
N LEU A 220 -19.90 13.83 -2.90
CA LEU A 220 -18.51 14.28 -2.88
C LEU A 220 -18.28 15.51 -3.77
N ARG A 221 -18.88 15.52 -4.97
CA ARG A 221 -18.80 16.67 -5.89
C ARG A 221 -19.55 17.90 -5.37
N ALA A 222 -20.64 17.71 -4.63
CA ALA A 222 -21.45 18.81 -4.12
C ALA A 222 -20.86 19.44 -2.84
N GLU A 223 -20.29 18.64 -1.94
CA GLU A 223 -20.00 19.05 -0.55
C GLU A 223 -18.52 18.89 -0.14
N TYR A 224 -17.71 18.18 -0.94
CA TYR A 224 -16.35 17.76 -0.58
C TYR A 224 -15.31 18.00 -1.69
N ASP A 225 -15.60 18.83 -2.70
CA ASP A 225 -14.71 19.05 -3.85
C ASP A 225 -13.30 19.59 -3.47
N THR A 226 -13.18 20.19 -2.27
CA THR A 226 -11.89 20.66 -1.71
C THR A 226 -11.45 19.90 -0.45
N LYS A 227 -12.15 18.84 -0.06
CA LYS A 227 -11.88 18.07 1.17
C LYS A 227 -11.22 16.73 0.83
N GLY A 228 -10.31 16.28 1.70
CA GLY A 228 -9.74 14.94 1.60
C GLY A 228 -10.78 13.85 1.90
N ILE A 229 -10.47 12.60 1.56
CA ILE A 229 -11.37 11.45 1.81
C ILE A 229 -11.68 11.27 3.30
N ASP A 230 -10.75 11.67 4.17
CA ASP A 230 -10.88 11.65 5.63
C ASP A 230 -12.06 12.49 6.15
N ALA A 231 -12.52 13.50 5.39
CA ALA A 231 -13.70 14.26 5.75
C ALA A 231 -15.01 13.48 5.59
N LEU A 232 -14.99 12.39 4.82
CA LEU A 232 -16.15 11.53 4.57
C LEU A 232 -16.11 10.29 5.48
N VAL A 233 -15.04 9.50 5.37
CA VAL A 233 -14.91 8.22 6.08
C VAL A 233 -14.39 8.40 7.51
N GLY A 234 -14.13 9.64 7.92
CA GLY A 234 -13.39 9.93 9.14
C GLY A 234 -11.89 9.81 8.89
N GLY A 235 -11.08 10.31 9.81
CA GLY A 235 -9.64 10.20 9.68
C GLY A 235 -8.85 10.89 10.76
N ARG A 236 -7.54 10.67 10.70
CA ARG A 236 -6.57 11.03 11.71
C ARG A 236 -5.49 11.90 11.09
N VAL A 237 -5.52 13.19 11.39
CA VAL A 237 -4.60 14.19 10.81
C VAL A 237 -3.64 14.69 11.89
N PHE A 238 -2.36 14.40 11.70
CA PHE A 238 -1.29 15.01 12.49
C PHE A 238 -0.97 16.39 11.93
N SER A 239 -1.09 17.41 12.76
CA SER A 239 -0.88 18.80 12.32
C SER A 239 0.60 19.16 12.32
N PRO A 240 1.14 19.74 11.22
CA PRO A 240 2.49 20.29 11.22
C PRO A 240 2.64 21.41 12.25
N GLU A 241 3.83 21.52 12.83
CA GLU A 241 4.16 22.59 13.76
C GLU A 241 5.21 23.52 13.14
N ALA A 242 4.97 24.84 13.16
CA ALA A 242 5.96 25.80 12.72
C ALA A 242 7.09 25.89 13.76
N VAL A 243 8.24 25.29 13.48
CA VAL A 243 9.39 25.32 14.38
C VAL A 243 10.23 26.57 14.10
N THR A 244 10.11 27.57 14.96
CA THR A 244 10.87 28.83 14.80
C THR A 244 12.24 28.80 15.46
N ASN A 245 12.44 27.95 16.46
CA ASN A 245 13.69 27.75 17.18
C ASN A 245 13.84 26.27 17.57
N LEU A 246 15.07 25.79 17.71
CA LEU A 246 15.32 24.43 18.20
C LEU A 246 14.81 24.28 19.65
N PRO A 247 14.01 23.23 19.94
CA PRO A 247 13.52 22.99 21.30
C PRO A 247 14.63 22.54 22.24
N SER A 248 14.56 23.01 23.50
CA SER A 248 15.45 22.60 24.60
C SER A 248 14.77 21.71 25.63
N ALA A 249 13.51 21.33 25.39
CA ALA A 249 12.71 20.46 26.24
C ALA A 249 11.79 19.58 25.36
N LEU A 250 11.33 18.46 25.93
CA LEU A 250 10.40 17.57 25.24
C LEU A 250 9.03 18.25 25.04
N PRO A 251 8.37 18.04 23.88
CA PRO A 251 7.06 18.64 23.61
C PRO A 251 6.01 18.06 24.56
N TYR A 252 5.28 18.96 25.24
CA TYR A 252 4.13 18.64 26.10
C TYR A 252 4.40 17.69 27.28
N ALA A 253 5.66 17.47 27.65
CA ALA A 253 6.00 16.70 28.84
C ALA A 253 5.58 17.45 30.11
N GLU A 254 4.81 16.78 30.97
CA GLU A 254 4.44 17.27 32.30
C GLU A 254 5.57 17.00 33.30
N ASP A 255 6.22 15.85 33.17
CA ASP A 255 7.41 15.49 33.93
C ASP A 255 8.28 14.48 33.17
N VAL A 256 9.59 14.46 33.47
CA VAL A 256 10.54 13.48 32.96
C VAL A 256 11.21 12.79 34.15
N ALA A 257 10.97 11.49 34.29
CA ALA A 257 11.53 10.69 35.38
C ALA A 257 13.05 10.55 35.21
N SER A 258 13.81 11.52 35.72
CA SER A 258 15.26 11.65 35.49
C SER A 258 16.06 10.41 35.92
N ALA A 259 15.59 9.68 36.94
CA ALA A 259 16.21 8.43 37.39
C ALA A 259 16.13 7.28 36.36
N SER A 260 15.16 7.33 35.43
CA SER A 260 14.97 6.35 34.35
C SER A 260 15.72 6.70 33.06
N ARG A 261 16.40 7.87 33.05
CA ARG A 261 17.06 8.41 31.86
C ARG A 261 18.33 7.65 31.54
N THR A 262 18.42 7.15 30.31
CA THR A 262 19.63 6.53 29.75
C THR A 262 19.97 7.17 28.41
N THR A 263 21.26 7.17 28.06
CA THR A 263 21.75 7.68 26.78
C THR A 263 22.61 6.64 26.09
N PHE A 264 22.60 6.64 24.77
CA PHE A 264 23.42 5.74 23.97
C PHE A 264 23.79 6.38 22.63
N ASP A 265 24.96 6.05 22.11
CA ASP A 265 25.43 6.53 20.80
C ASP A 265 24.79 5.76 19.64
N HIS A 266 24.43 4.50 19.92
CA HIS A 266 23.73 3.56 19.04
C HIS A 266 22.61 2.84 19.78
N VAL A 267 21.52 2.56 19.07
CA VAL A 267 20.38 1.83 19.64
C VAL A 267 20.83 0.43 20.09
N PRO A 268 20.48 -0.01 21.32
CA PRO A 268 20.81 -1.36 21.78
C PRO A 268 20.21 -2.44 20.87
N ALA A 269 20.96 -3.51 20.59
CA ALA A 269 20.56 -4.57 19.65
C ALA A 269 19.19 -5.20 19.98
N ALA A 270 18.84 -5.34 21.26
CA ALA A 270 17.53 -5.85 21.69
C ALA A 270 16.33 -4.95 21.35
N ARG A 271 16.58 -3.74 20.82
CA ARG A 271 15.56 -2.76 20.38
C ARG A 271 15.61 -2.58 18.86
N ILE A 272 16.15 -3.55 18.14
CA ILE A 272 16.28 -3.54 16.69
C ILE A 272 15.62 -4.81 16.15
N LEU A 273 14.67 -4.62 15.23
CA LEU A 273 14.01 -5.72 14.54
C LEU A 273 15.05 -6.57 13.79
N SER A 274 14.92 -7.90 13.85
CA SER A 274 15.78 -8.80 13.08
C SER A 274 14.98 -9.78 12.23
N VAL A 275 15.49 -10.08 11.04
CA VAL A 275 14.90 -11.02 10.09
C VAL A 275 15.95 -12.01 9.65
N THR A 276 15.71 -13.29 9.87
CA THR A 276 16.57 -14.38 9.40
C THR A 276 15.92 -15.06 8.20
N VAL A 277 16.66 -15.12 7.10
CA VAL A 277 16.29 -15.85 5.89
C VAL A 277 17.11 -17.14 5.83
N THR A 278 16.41 -18.27 5.78
CA THR A 278 17.04 -19.59 5.62
C THR A 278 16.58 -20.27 4.32
N TYR A 279 17.54 -20.69 3.49
CA TYR A 279 17.27 -21.37 2.21
C TYR A 279 18.52 -22.09 1.70
N GLN A 280 18.49 -23.42 1.55
CA GLN A 280 19.57 -24.21 0.94
C GLN A 280 20.98 -23.87 1.50
N ASN A 281 21.16 -24.02 2.82
CA ASN A 281 22.37 -23.65 3.58
C ASN A 281 22.69 -22.14 3.66
N ILE A 282 21.90 -21.26 3.04
CA ILE A 282 21.88 -19.85 3.43
C ILE A 282 21.18 -19.78 4.78
N ALA A 283 21.82 -19.13 5.75
CA ALA A 283 21.20 -18.68 7.00
C ALA A 283 21.75 -17.28 7.28
N ARG A 284 20.99 -16.27 6.87
CA ARG A 284 21.42 -14.87 6.95
C ARG A 284 20.42 -14.06 7.77
N THR A 285 20.91 -13.49 8.86
CA THR A 285 20.16 -12.52 9.68
C THR A 285 20.48 -11.11 9.20
N PHE A 286 19.43 -10.32 9.02
CA PHE A 286 19.46 -8.90 8.72
C PHE A 286 18.83 -8.14 9.88
N SER A 287 19.36 -6.97 10.19
CA SER A 287 18.60 -5.99 10.96
C SER A 287 17.56 -5.33 10.06
N GLY A 288 16.42 -4.92 10.61
CA GLY A 288 15.35 -4.27 9.85
C GLY A 288 15.83 -3.03 9.08
N TYR A 289 16.80 -2.29 9.64
CA TYR A 289 17.41 -1.12 8.97
C TYR A 289 18.33 -1.46 7.78
N GLU A 290 18.83 -2.70 7.68
CA GLU A 290 19.59 -3.14 6.50
C GLU A 290 18.66 -3.45 5.32
N LEU A 291 17.41 -3.79 5.63
CA LEU A 291 16.37 -4.10 4.68
C LEU A 291 15.56 -2.86 4.29
N GLY A 292 15.29 -1.93 5.21
CA GLY A 292 14.39 -0.77 5.05
C GLY A 292 14.24 -0.19 3.64
N GLY A 293 13.29 -0.72 2.86
CA GLY A 293 12.93 -0.28 1.50
C GLY A 293 13.78 -0.85 0.35
N ARG A 294 14.75 -1.73 0.60
CA ARG A 294 15.69 -2.26 -0.41
C ARG A 294 15.21 -3.57 -1.04
N PRO A 295 15.51 -3.85 -2.30
CA PRO A 295 15.12 -5.12 -2.91
C PRO A 295 15.94 -6.29 -2.33
N LEU A 296 15.24 -7.34 -1.90
CA LEU A 296 15.81 -8.64 -1.52
C LEU A 296 15.36 -9.71 -2.52
N MET A 297 16.30 -10.47 -3.08
CA MET A 297 16.01 -11.39 -4.19
C MET A 297 16.79 -12.69 -4.10
N ILE A 298 16.25 -13.77 -4.66
CA ILE A 298 16.95 -15.04 -4.86
C ILE A 298 16.98 -15.37 -6.36
N THR A 299 18.16 -15.69 -6.89
CA THR A 299 18.35 -16.28 -8.21
C THR A 299 19.05 -17.63 -8.11
N HIS A 300 18.93 -18.49 -9.13
CA HIS A 300 19.64 -19.77 -9.18
C HIS A 300 20.67 -19.76 -10.32
N ASP A 301 21.94 -19.97 -9.99
CA ASP A 301 23.02 -19.92 -10.98
C ASP A 301 23.19 -21.25 -11.71
N ALA A 302 22.70 -21.33 -12.96
CA ALA A 302 22.80 -22.52 -13.79
C ALA A 302 24.26 -22.99 -14.02
N SER A 303 25.25 -22.08 -13.98
CA SER A 303 26.66 -22.43 -14.14
C SER A 303 27.28 -23.05 -12.87
N ALA A 304 26.62 -22.92 -11.73
CA ALA A 304 27.04 -23.42 -10.43
C ALA A 304 26.06 -24.47 -9.88
N SER A 305 25.55 -25.35 -10.76
CA SER A 305 24.57 -26.40 -10.38
C SER A 305 23.35 -25.85 -9.65
N TYR A 306 22.85 -24.70 -10.12
CA TYR A 306 21.70 -24.00 -9.55
C TYR A 306 21.86 -23.71 -8.05
N ALA A 307 23.08 -23.43 -7.59
CA ALA A 307 23.28 -22.87 -6.25
C ALA A 307 22.55 -21.51 -6.17
N PRO A 308 21.72 -21.27 -5.14
CA PRO A 308 20.99 -20.02 -5.04
C PRO A 308 21.90 -18.89 -4.56
N LYS A 309 21.66 -17.69 -5.08
CA LYS A 309 22.32 -16.45 -4.67
C LYS A 309 21.27 -15.54 -4.04
N LEU A 310 21.53 -15.09 -2.81
CA LEU A 310 20.74 -14.07 -2.13
C LEU A 310 21.33 -12.70 -2.45
N TRP A 311 20.50 -11.80 -2.96
CA TRP A 311 20.87 -10.45 -3.36
C TRP A 311 20.15 -9.43 -2.49
N LEU A 312 20.88 -8.43 -2.00
CA LEU A 312 20.33 -7.25 -1.33
C LEU A 312 20.81 -6.02 -2.10
N ASP A 313 19.87 -5.20 -2.57
CA ASP A 313 20.18 -3.92 -3.23
C ASP A 313 21.16 -4.05 -4.41
N GLY A 314 21.00 -5.12 -5.20
CA GLY A 314 21.85 -5.42 -6.36
C GLY A 314 23.18 -6.13 -6.04
N GLU A 315 23.52 -6.34 -4.77
CA GLU A 315 24.74 -7.03 -4.35
C GLU A 315 24.46 -8.46 -3.83
N ALA A 316 25.26 -9.44 -4.24
CA ALA A 316 25.15 -10.80 -3.74
C ALA A 316 25.72 -10.90 -2.31
N VAL A 317 24.85 -11.19 -1.34
CA VAL A 317 25.18 -11.22 0.10
C VAL A 317 25.34 -12.63 0.68
N ALA A 318 24.83 -13.65 -0.01
CA ALA A 318 25.04 -15.05 0.34
C ALA A 318 24.89 -15.98 -0.87
N VAL A 319 25.51 -17.16 -0.79
CA VAL A 319 25.38 -18.24 -1.78
C VAL A 319 25.07 -19.54 -1.04
N GLY A 320 24.05 -20.25 -1.50
CA GLY A 320 23.63 -21.52 -0.93
C GLY A 320 24.33 -22.73 -1.54
N ALA A 321 23.93 -23.91 -1.09
CA ALA A 321 24.38 -25.17 -1.65
C ALA A 321 23.74 -25.43 -3.03
N PRO A 322 24.43 -26.15 -3.93
CA PRO A 322 23.85 -26.63 -5.19
C PRO A 322 22.51 -27.34 -5.01
N THR A 323 21.60 -27.15 -5.96
CA THR A 323 20.25 -27.72 -5.93
C THR A 323 20.02 -28.65 -7.12
N ILE A 324 19.00 -29.51 -7.01
CA ILE A 324 18.55 -30.33 -8.13
C ILE A 324 17.56 -29.48 -8.97
N PRO A 325 17.74 -29.40 -10.30
CA PRO A 325 16.82 -28.65 -11.17
C PRO A 325 15.36 -29.07 -10.96
N GLY A 326 14.47 -28.10 -10.75
CA GLY A 326 13.04 -28.33 -10.53
C GLY A 326 12.66 -28.85 -9.14
N ALA A 327 13.62 -29.12 -8.24
CA ALA A 327 13.31 -29.54 -6.87
C ALA A 327 12.75 -28.37 -6.05
N THR A 328 11.74 -28.66 -5.24
CA THR A 328 11.12 -27.72 -4.30
C THR A 328 11.83 -27.76 -2.95
N ASN A 329 12.15 -26.59 -2.42
CA ASN A 329 12.92 -26.42 -1.19
C ASN A 329 12.26 -25.38 -0.28
N ALA A 330 12.28 -25.61 1.03
CA ALA A 330 11.71 -24.68 1.99
C ALA A 330 12.60 -23.42 2.15
N LEU A 331 11.98 -22.25 1.95
CA LEU A 331 12.43 -20.95 2.43
C LEU A 331 11.75 -20.70 3.77
N THR A 332 12.51 -20.37 4.82
CA THR A 332 11.91 -19.95 6.10
C THR A 332 12.37 -18.54 6.44
N TRP A 333 11.39 -17.69 6.72
CA TRP A 333 11.56 -16.40 7.37
C TRP A 333 11.41 -16.59 8.88
N THR A 334 12.29 -15.99 9.66
CA THR A 334 12.10 -15.85 11.10
C THR A 334 12.27 -14.39 11.45
N ILE A 335 11.25 -13.77 12.03
CA ILE A 335 11.27 -12.38 12.46
C ILE A 335 11.21 -12.30 13.98
N ASP A 336 12.10 -11.49 14.53
CA ASP A 336 12.17 -11.17 15.96
C ASP A 336 11.90 -9.67 16.09
N GLN A 337 10.79 -9.32 16.74
CA GLN A 337 10.34 -7.96 16.95
C GLN A 337 11.17 -7.31 18.07
N PRO A 338 11.43 -6.00 17.98
CA PRO A 338 12.20 -5.28 18.99
C PRO A 338 11.38 -4.98 20.28
N TYR A 339 10.40 -5.82 20.58
CA TYR A 339 9.40 -5.58 21.63
C TYR A 339 9.89 -6.04 22.99
N ALA A 340 9.39 -5.39 24.03
CA ALA A 340 9.80 -5.68 25.39
C ALA A 340 9.31 -7.06 25.88
N SER A 341 8.13 -7.47 25.42
CA SER A 341 7.57 -8.80 25.65
C SER A 341 8.15 -9.77 24.64
N ALA A 342 9.11 -10.60 25.07
CA ALA A 342 9.73 -11.60 24.21
C ALA A 342 8.70 -12.54 23.57
N GLY A 343 8.80 -12.77 22.25
CA GLY A 343 7.86 -13.61 21.51
C GLY A 343 6.63 -12.89 20.98
N TRP A 344 6.31 -11.66 21.41
CA TRP A 344 5.11 -10.97 20.93
C TRP A 344 5.29 -10.51 19.48
N ALA A 345 4.40 -10.96 18.60
CA ALA A 345 4.41 -10.68 17.16
C ALA A 345 5.71 -11.08 16.43
N ASP A 346 6.54 -11.90 17.07
CA ASP A 346 7.54 -12.74 16.41
C ASP A 346 6.83 -13.76 15.54
N ASP A 347 7.45 -14.15 14.44
CA ASP A 347 6.85 -15.11 13.51
C ASP A 347 7.91 -15.97 12.81
N SER A 348 7.50 -17.16 12.39
CA SER A 348 8.29 -18.08 11.59
C SER A 348 7.46 -18.63 10.45
N VAL A 349 7.70 -18.11 9.26
CA VAL A 349 6.88 -18.35 8.07
C VAL A 349 7.67 -19.18 7.07
N ALA A 350 7.12 -20.32 6.66
CA ALA A 350 7.72 -21.20 5.67
C ALA A 350 6.99 -21.10 4.33
N GLN A 351 7.74 -20.94 3.25
CA GLN A 351 7.28 -21.01 1.87
C GLN A 351 8.14 -22.01 1.10
N THR A 352 7.64 -22.49 -0.05
CA THR A 352 8.36 -23.43 -0.88
C THR A 352 8.80 -22.77 -2.17
N LEU A 353 10.10 -22.82 -2.48
CA LEU A 353 10.66 -22.31 -3.72
C LEU A 353 11.11 -23.47 -4.60
N LYS A 354 10.83 -23.38 -5.90
CA LYS A 354 11.35 -24.30 -6.90
C LYS A 354 12.72 -23.87 -7.41
N SER A 355 13.67 -24.80 -7.43
CA SER A 355 15.01 -24.60 -7.98
C SER A 355 14.92 -24.26 -9.47
N THR A 356 15.92 -23.53 -10.01
CA THR A 356 16.01 -22.97 -11.39
C THR A 356 15.27 -21.65 -11.65
N ASN A 357 14.48 -21.17 -10.69
CA ASN A 357 13.61 -20.01 -10.85
C ASN A 357 14.11 -18.79 -10.07
N SER A 358 13.40 -17.66 -10.18
CA SER A 358 13.84 -16.39 -9.57
C SER A 358 12.74 -15.80 -8.71
N TYR A 359 13.11 -15.21 -7.58
CA TYR A 359 12.18 -14.79 -6.54
C TYR A 359 12.53 -13.41 -6.00
N VAL A 360 11.51 -12.58 -5.81
CA VAL A 360 11.59 -11.39 -4.97
C VAL A 360 11.06 -11.77 -3.60
N LEU A 361 11.86 -11.51 -2.57
CA LEU A 361 11.49 -11.70 -1.18
C LEU A 361 10.77 -10.41 -0.74
N VAL A 362 9.46 -10.51 -0.54
CA VAL A 362 8.57 -9.36 -0.31
C VAL A 362 8.41 -9.14 1.19
N TYR A 363 8.61 -7.91 1.65
CA TYR A 363 8.45 -7.57 3.06
C TYR A 363 8.10 -6.10 3.27
N ASP A 364 7.48 -5.81 4.42
CA ASP A 364 7.31 -4.46 4.99
C ASP A 364 7.22 -4.57 6.51
N PHE A 365 7.62 -3.52 7.23
CA PHE A 365 7.58 -3.47 8.70
C PHE A 365 6.58 -2.42 9.23
N GLY A 366 5.48 -2.21 8.50
CA GLY A 366 4.40 -1.28 8.81
C GLY A 366 4.42 0.00 7.96
N SER A 367 5.46 0.21 7.15
CA SER A 367 5.85 1.47 6.53
C SER A 367 5.44 1.66 5.07
N ALA A 368 4.71 0.68 4.50
CA ALA A 368 4.27 0.70 3.11
C ALA A 368 3.63 2.04 2.75
N SER A 369 4.11 2.68 1.68
CA SER A 369 3.74 4.05 1.32
C SER A 369 3.90 4.34 -0.16
N ARG A 370 3.25 5.41 -0.63
CA ARG A 370 3.41 5.92 -2.00
C ARG A 370 4.85 6.30 -2.34
N ARG A 371 5.62 6.80 -1.36
CA ARG A 371 7.02 7.19 -1.59
C ARG A 371 7.88 5.96 -1.90
N GLN A 372 7.70 4.88 -1.14
CA GLN A 372 8.37 3.60 -1.39
C GLN A 372 8.00 3.00 -2.74
N SER A 373 6.70 2.92 -3.09
CA SER A 373 6.29 2.34 -4.37
C SER A 373 6.81 3.15 -5.58
N MET A 374 6.80 4.49 -5.47
CA MET A 374 7.39 5.35 -6.49
C MET A 374 8.91 5.23 -6.56
N GLN A 375 9.59 5.01 -5.44
CA GLN A 375 11.03 4.75 -5.43
C GLN A 375 11.38 3.42 -6.10
N ALA A 376 10.70 2.33 -5.76
CA ALA A 376 10.91 1.03 -6.39
C ALA A 376 10.69 1.10 -7.92
N ALA A 377 9.69 1.87 -8.37
CA ALA A 377 9.48 2.14 -9.80
C ALA A 377 10.65 2.91 -10.46
N ARG A 378 11.24 3.89 -9.76
CA ARG A 378 12.39 4.66 -10.23
C ARG A 378 13.67 3.83 -10.27
N GLU A 379 13.88 2.95 -9.30
CA GLU A 379 15.01 2.01 -9.28
C GLU A 379 14.94 1.05 -10.47
N PHE A 380 13.76 0.50 -10.74
CA PHE A 380 13.51 -0.29 -11.95
C PHE A 380 13.79 0.51 -13.24
N GLU A 381 13.34 1.77 -13.31
CA GLU A 381 13.60 2.65 -14.46
C GLU A 381 15.12 2.93 -14.64
N SER A 382 15.82 3.23 -13.55
CA SER A 382 17.26 3.46 -13.53
C SER A 382 18.04 2.23 -14.01
N LEU A 383 17.63 1.03 -13.59
CA LEU A 383 18.23 -0.23 -14.03
C LEU A 383 18.11 -0.42 -15.55
N LEU A 384 16.96 -0.11 -16.15
CA LEU A 384 16.79 -0.16 -17.60
C LEU A 384 17.65 0.91 -18.31
N ALA A 385 17.71 2.13 -17.77
CA ALA A 385 18.53 3.21 -18.30
C ALA A 385 20.04 2.91 -18.23
N ALA A 386 20.48 2.12 -17.24
CA ALA A 386 21.83 1.60 -17.15
C ALA A 386 22.19 0.54 -18.21
N GLY A 387 21.24 0.19 -19.10
CA GLY A 387 21.46 -0.69 -20.24
C GLY A 387 21.07 -2.15 -20.01
N HIS A 388 20.42 -2.48 -18.88
CA HIS A 388 19.88 -3.81 -18.68
C HIS A 388 18.74 -4.08 -19.67
N SER A 389 18.84 -5.20 -20.40
CA SER A 389 17.79 -5.61 -21.32
C SER A 389 16.48 -5.90 -20.55
N PRO A 390 15.31 -5.46 -21.07
CA PRO A 390 14.00 -5.85 -20.53
C PRO A 390 13.76 -7.38 -20.50
N SER A 391 14.54 -8.17 -21.24
CA SER A 391 14.47 -9.63 -21.20
C SER A 391 15.31 -10.27 -20.07
N SER A 392 16.21 -9.52 -19.44
CA SER A 392 17.13 -10.04 -18.41
C SER A 392 16.40 -10.48 -17.14
N GLU A 393 16.98 -11.45 -16.43
CA GLU A 393 16.46 -11.93 -15.13
C GLU A 393 16.36 -10.77 -14.12
N MET A 394 17.39 -9.95 -14.02
CA MET A 394 17.41 -8.80 -13.10
C MET A 394 16.36 -7.75 -13.44
N ALA A 395 16.16 -7.40 -14.72
CA ALA A 395 15.10 -6.45 -15.09
C ALA A 395 13.71 -6.97 -14.72
N ARG A 396 13.49 -8.29 -14.82
CA ARG A 396 12.25 -8.94 -14.39
C ARG A 396 12.04 -8.87 -12.89
N LEU A 397 13.08 -9.17 -12.11
CA LEU A 397 13.00 -9.12 -10.65
C LEU A 397 12.76 -7.70 -10.12
N TYR A 398 13.37 -6.68 -10.73
CA TYR A 398 13.09 -5.29 -10.35
C TYR A 398 11.68 -4.85 -10.76
N ALA A 399 11.17 -5.32 -11.91
CA ALA A 399 9.77 -5.09 -12.29
C ALA A 399 8.80 -5.75 -11.30
N MET A 400 9.08 -6.99 -10.88
CA MET A 400 8.33 -7.71 -9.86
C MET A 400 8.41 -7.02 -8.50
N HIS A 401 9.59 -6.53 -8.09
CA HIS A 401 9.77 -5.78 -6.85
C HIS A 401 8.92 -4.50 -6.84
N ALA A 402 8.94 -3.72 -7.93
CA ALA A 402 8.09 -2.53 -8.05
C ALA A 402 6.60 -2.87 -7.95
N ALA A 403 6.16 -3.99 -8.55
CA ALA A 403 4.78 -4.46 -8.44
C ALA A 403 4.41 -4.89 -7.01
N ALA A 404 5.28 -5.65 -6.33
CA ALA A 404 5.06 -6.13 -4.97
C ALA A 404 4.98 -4.97 -3.96
N VAL A 405 5.89 -3.99 -4.04
CA VAL A 405 5.86 -2.79 -3.18
C VAL A 405 4.62 -1.94 -3.45
N GLY A 406 4.21 -1.81 -4.73
CA GLY A 406 2.93 -1.18 -5.09
C GLY A 406 1.71 -1.93 -4.54
N GLY A 407 1.79 -3.26 -4.42
CA GLY A 407 0.77 -4.08 -3.75
C GLY A 407 0.68 -3.83 -2.25
N LEU A 408 1.81 -3.76 -1.56
CA LEU A 408 1.88 -3.45 -0.12
C LEU A 408 1.31 -2.06 0.19
N GLU A 409 1.57 -1.06 -0.68
CA GLU A 409 0.93 0.25 -0.59
C GLU A 409 -0.59 0.14 -0.64
N GLN A 410 -1.13 -0.58 -1.64
CA GLN A 410 -2.58 -0.75 -1.79
C GLN A 410 -3.21 -1.48 -0.60
N TRP A 411 -2.52 -2.46 -0.03
CA TRP A 411 -2.97 -3.14 1.18
C TRP A 411 -3.08 -2.17 2.36
N LYS A 412 -2.03 -1.37 2.63
CA LYS A 412 -2.04 -0.37 3.72
C LYS A 412 -3.17 0.65 3.53
N LEU A 413 -3.41 1.09 2.28
CA LEU A 413 -4.51 2.00 1.96
C LEU A 413 -5.88 1.35 2.20
N SER A 414 -6.05 0.09 1.81
CA SER A 414 -7.28 -0.68 2.08
C SER A 414 -7.55 -0.81 3.58
N SER A 415 -6.54 -1.22 4.35
CA SER A 415 -6.66 -1.38 5.80
C SER A 415 -6.94 -0.06 6.51
N THR A 416 -6.32 1.03 6.06
CA THR A 416 -6.59 2.39 6.57
C THR A 416 -8.03 2.82 6.26
N MET A 417 -8.51 2.61 5.03
CA MET A 417 -9.86 2.98 4.63
C MET A 417 -10.91 2.19 5.42
N LEU A 418 -10.73 0.88 5.55
CA LEU A 418 -11.62 0.03 6.36
C LEU A 418 -11.59 0.44 7.84
N GLY A 419 -10.40 0.73 8.37
CA GLY A 419 -10.23 1.25 9.72
C GLY A 419 -10.97 2.58 9.93
N HIS A 420 -10.92 3.50 8.97
CA HIS A 420 -11.70 4.74 9.06
C HIS A 420 -13.22 4.48 9.03
N ILE A 421 -13.69 3.62 8.12
CA ILE A 421 -15.11 3.25 8.01
C ILE A 421 -15.65 2.63 9.31
N ALA A 422 -14.84 1.81 9.98
CA ALA A 422 -15.18 1.10 11.21
C ALA A 422 -14.76 1.84 12.50
N ASP A 423 -14.31 3.09 12.39
CA ASP A 423 -13.79 3.89 13.51
C ASP A 423 -12.74 3.14 14.37
N ALA A 424 -11.71 2.66 13.68
CA ALA A 424 -10.63 1.83 14.22
C ALA A 424 -9.25 2.35 13.77
N ILE A 425 -8.22 1.91 14.48
CA ILE A 425 -6.81 2.07 14.08
C ILE A 425 -6.30 0.70 13.61
N CYS A 426 -5.77 0.65 12.39
CA CYS A 426 -5.16 -0.53 11.81
C CYS A 426 -3.68 -0.26 11.51
N TYR A 427 -2.79 -1.12 11.99
CA TYR A 427 -1.37 -1.06 11.63
C TYR A 427 -0.78 -2.47 11.52
N SER A 428 0.37 -2.59 10.85
CA SER A 428 1.05 -3.87 10.68
C SER A 428 2.33 -3.92 11.52
N HIS A 429 2.60 -5.07 12.11
CA HIS A 429 3.89 -5.39 12.70
C HIS A 429 4.89 -5.76 11.61
N HIS A 430 4.46 -6.60 10.67
CA HIS A 430 5.23 -7.01 9.50
C HIS A 430 4.37 -7.67 8.41
N PHE A 431 4.94 -7.68 7.20
CA PHE A 431 4.59 -8.48 6.05
C PHE A 431 5.80 -9.27 5.60
N LEU A 432 5.61 -10.54 5.27
CA LEU A 432 6.63 -11.44 4.74
C LEU A 432 6.01 -12.36 3.68
N GLY A 433 6.70 -12.49 2.55
CA GLY A 433 6.23 -13.32 1.47
C GLY A 433 7.19 -13.37 0.29
N VAL A 434 6.69 -13.86 -0.84
CA VAL A 434 7.47 -14.06 -2.06
C VAL A 434 6.63 -13.70 -3.28
N MET A 435 7.26 -13.00 -4.22
CA MET A 435 6.79 -12.94 -5.60
C MET A 435 7.72 -13.79 -6.47
N GLY A 436 7.19 -14.83 -7.10
CA GLY A 436 7.97 -15.82 -7.84
C GLY A 436 7.79 -15.72 -9.35
N GLN A 437 8.86 -15.99 -10.10
CA GLN A 437 8.83 -16.32 -11.52
C GLN A 437 9.25 -17.78 -11.70
N GLU A 438 8.28 -18.65 -11.94
CA GLU A 438 8.46 -20.05 -12.29
C GLU A 438 7.96 -20.29 -13.73
N GLU A 439 7.23 -21.38 -13.99
CA GLU A 439 6.48 -21.52 -15.25
C GLU A 439 5.49 -20.37 -15.44
N GLY A 440 4.80 -19.96 -14.37
CA GLY A 440 4.01 -18.74 -14.28
C GLY A 440 4.57 -17.80 -13.20
N TYR A 441 3.93 -16.67 -13.00
CA TYR A 441 4.26 -15.73 -11.92
C TYR A 441 3.17 -15.71 -10.85
N TYR A 442 3.58 -15.50 -9.60
CA TYR A 442 2.68 -15.44 -8.46
C TYR A 442 3.16 -14.43 -7.41
N LEU A 443 2.27 -14.04 -6.52
CA LEU A 443 2.51 -13.24 -5.33
C LEU A 443 1.84 -13.94 -4.14
N ASP A 444 2.62 -14.32 -3.15
CA ASP A 444 2.15 -15.05 -1.96
C ASP A 444 2.68 -14.37 -0.70
N LEU A 445 1.77 -13.85 0.14
CA LEU A 445 2.09 -13.06 1.34
C LEU A 445 1.58 -13.74 2.63
N PRO A 446 2.07 -14.94 2.99
CA PRO A 446 1.52 -15.70 4.11
C PRO A 446 1.91 -15.14 5.50
N GLY A 447 2.99 -14.37 5.59
CA GLY A 447 3.50 -13.84 6.86
C GLY A 447 2.96 -12.46 7.17
N LEU A 448 1.68 -12.36 7.52
CA LEU A 448 1.05 -11.11 7.93
C LEU A 448 0.76 -11.12 9.42
N ARG A 449 1.33 -10.14 10.12
CA ARG A 449 0.97 -9.81 11.50
C ARG A 449 0.52 -8.37 11.60
N SER A 450 -0.75 -8.14 11.86
CA SER A 450 -1.35 -6.82 12.01
C SER A 450 -2.13 -6.68 13.30
N GLN A 451 -2.42 -5.43 13.66
CA GLN A 451 -3.26 -5.05 14.78
C GLN A 451 -4.39 -4.16 14.27
N THR A 452 -5.58 -4.45 14.78
CA THR A 452 -6.78 -3.65 14.59
C THR A 452 -7.32 -3.27 15.96
N LEU A 453 -7.65 -2.00 16.15
CA LEU A 453 -8.12 -1.44 17.42
C LEU A 453 -9.40 -0.64 17.16
N PRO A 454 -10.59 -1.26 17.23
CA PRO A 454 -11.85 -0.52 17.16
C PRO A 454 -12.04 0.32 18.43
N PHE A 455 -12.59 1.52 18.28
CA PHE A 455 -12.83 2.41 19.42
C PHE A 455 -14.06 2.04 20.25
N SER A 456 -14.93 1.17 19.74
CA SER A 456 -16.01 0.60 20.54
C SER A 456 -15.48 -0.29 21.68
N GLY A 457 -14.28 -0.84 21.52
CA GLY A 457 -13.73 -1.86 22.43
C GLY A 457 -14.43 -3.23 22.29
N GLU A 458 -15.36 -3.38 21.36
CA GLU A 458 -16.15 -4.60 21.18
C GLU A 458 -15.43 -5.60 20.28
N ALA A 459 -15.42 -6.87 20.71
CA ALA A 459 -14.74 -7.94 19.98
C ALA A 459 -15.39 -8.19 18.59
N SER A 460 -16.71 -8.04 18.47
CA SER A 460 -17.42 -8.27 17.20
C SER A 460 -17.07 -7.26 16.11
N ASP A 461 -16.82 -6.00 16.47
CA ASP A 461 -16.34 -4.97 15.51
C ASP A 461 -14.94 -5.30 15.01
N TRP A 462 -14.08 -5.78 15.92
CA TRP A 462 -12.75 -6.24 15.58
C TRP A 462 -12.78 -7.43 14.61
N GLU A 463 -13.62 -8.44 14.88
CA GLU A 463 -13.77 -9.61 14.00
C GLU A 463 -14.31 -9.23 12.62
N THR A 464 -15.30 -8.33 12.57
CA THR A 464 -15.91 -7.82 11.33
C THR A 464 -14.86 -7.16 10.44
N LEU A 465 -14.05 -6.27 11.04
CA LEU A 465 -13.00 -5.56 10.34
C LEU A 465 -11.88 -6.50 9.88
N MET A 466 -11.48 -7.49 10.70
CA MET A 466 -10.52 -8.52 10.29
C MET A 466 -11.03 -9.32 9.08
N LYS A 467 -12.32 -9.70 9.07
CA LYS A 467 -12.92 -10.43 7.95
C LYS A 467 -12.91 -9.60 6.66
N ALA A 468 -13.35 -8.35 6.75
CA ALA A 468 -13.36 -7.43 5.62
C ALA A 468 -11.93 -7.16 5.08
N ASP A 469 -10.98 -6.85 5.96
CA ASP A 469 -9.58 -6.59 5.60
C ASP A 469 -8.94 -7.80 4.91
N SER A 470 -9.20 -9.01 5.41
CA SER A 470 -8.70 -10.26 4.81
C SER A 470 -9.30 -10.54 3.43
N PHE A 471 -10.58 -10.21 3.21
CA PHE A 471 -11.20 -10.29 1.89
C PHE A 471 -10.51 -9.34 0.91
N PHE A 472 -10.31 -8.07 1.29
CA PHE A 472 -9.59 -7.11 0.45
C PHE A 472 -8.13 -7.53 0.23
N ALA A 473 -7.44 -8.05 1.23
CA ALA A 473 -6.06 -8.53 1.11
C ALA A 473 -5.92 -9.62 0.04
N SER A 474 -6.78 -10.65 0.10
CA SER A 474 -6.79 -11.73 -0.90
C SER A 474 -7.17 -11.23 -2.30
N ALA A 475 -8.10 -10.27 -2.38
CA ALA A 475 -8.41 -9.61 -3.64
C ALA A 475 -7.19 -8.87 -4.19
N LEU A 476 -6.47 -8.10 -3.37
CA LEU A 476 -5.30 -7.35 -3.81
C LEU A 476 -4.15 -8.26 -4.30
N GLU A 477 -3.96 -9.46 -3.74
CA GLU A 477 -2.91 -10.40 -4.19
C GLU A 477 -3.01 -10.73 -5.69
N HIS A 478 -4.21 -11.07 -6.19
CA HIS A 478 -4.40 -11.27 -7.63
C HIS A 478 -4.56 -9.95 -8.39
N GLY A 479 -5.12 -8.93 -7.76
CA GLY A 479 -5.32 -7.61 -8.36
C GLY A 479 -4.03 -6.94 -8.77
N VAL A 480 -2.97 -7.04 -7.98
CA VAL A 480 -1.65 -6.52 -8.32
C VAL A 480 -1.13 -7.16 -9.61
N LEU A 481 -1.33 -8.47 -9.78
CA LEU A 481 -0.95 -9.18 -11.00
C LEU A 481 -1.76 -8.69 -12.20
N GLU A 482 -3.09 -8.59 -12.08
CA GLU A 482 -3.95 -8.12 -13.18
C GLU A 482 -3.71 -6.64 -13.52
N GLN A 483 -3.44 -5.79 -12.52
CA GLN A 483 -3.11 -4.37 -12.71
C GLN A 483 -1.78 -4.19 -13.45
N THR A 484 -0.78 -5.03 -13.15
CA THR A 484 0.58 -4.93 -13.71
C THR A 484 0.80 -5.71 -14.99
N GLN A 485 0.02 -6.77 -15.25
CA GLN A 485 0.15 -7.65 -16.41
C GLN A 485 -1.02 -7.55 -17.41
N GLY A 486 -2.10 -6.88 -17.02
CA GLY A 486 -3.31 -6.68 -17.80
C GLY A 486 -4.45 -7.61 -17.38
N THR A 487 -5.69 -7.12 -17.47
CA THR A 487 -6.93 -7.88 -17.20
C THR A 487 -7.14 -9.05 -18.16
N ASN A 488 -6.48 -9.01 -19.32
CA ASN A 488 -6.39 -10.12 -20.26
C ASN A 488 -5.35 -11.17 -19.83
N ARG A 489 -4.86 -11.15 -18.59
CA ARG A 489 -4.05 -12.18 -17.94
C ARG A 489 -4.57 -12.33 -16.51
N PRO A 490 -5.76 -12.93 -16.33
CA PRO A 490 -6.40 -13.01 -15.02
C PRO A 490 -5.54 -13.79 -14.05
N ALA A 491 -5.66 -13.47 -12.77
CA ALA A 491 -4.96 -14.16 -11.70
C ALA A 491 -5.94 -14.74 -10.66
N ALA A 492 -5.57 -15.87 -10.06
CA ALA A 492 -6.32 -16.56 -9.03
C ALA A 492 -6.02 -15.97 -7.64
N SER A 493 -7.05 -15.84 -6.81
CA SER A 493 -7.00 -15.62 -5.35
C SER A 493 -8.18 -16.34 -4.71
N THR A 494 -8.28 -16.48 -3.40
CA THR A 494 -9.49 -17.03 -2.74
C THR A 494 -10.75 -16.26 -3.16
N ILE A 495 -10.67 -14.94 -3.26
CA ILE A 495 -11.78 -14.10 -3.75
C ILE A 495 -12.09 -14.35 -5.23
N LYS A 496 -11.07 -14.48 -6.08
CA LYS A 496 -11.27 -14.83 -7.50
C LYS A 496 -11.94 -16.21 -7.61
N ILE A 497 -11.50 -17.19 -6.84
CA ILE A 497 -12.06 -18.54 -6.85
C ILE A 497 -13.52 -18.54 -6.40
N ALA A 498 -13.87 -17.77 -5.37
CA ALA A 498 -15.27 -17.60 -4.97
C ALA A 498 -16.13 -17.01 -6.11
N PHE A 499 -15.59 -16.04 -6.85
CA PHE A 499 -16.25 -15.46 -8.03
C PHE A 499 -16.43 -16.47 -9.18
N GLU A 500 -15.37 -17.18 -9.57
CA GLU A 500 -15.44 -18.18 -10.64
C GLU A 500 -16.33 -19.36 -10.28
N ASN A 501 -16.34 -19.79 -9.00
CA ASN A 501 -17.26 -20.82 -8.51
C ASN A 501 -18.73 -20.43 -8.71
N ASN A 502 -19.08 -19.19 -8.32
CA ASN A 502 -20.43 -18.67 -8.49
C ASN A 502 -20.79 -18.49 -9.97
N ALA A 503 -19.86 -18.02 -10.80
CA ALA A 503 -20.06 -17.89 -12.24
C ALA A 503 -20.30 -19.24 -12.94
N ALA A 504 -19.75 -20.32 -12.41
CA ALA A 504 -19.97 -21.69 -12.87
C ALA A 504 -21.27 -22.33 -12.35
N GLY A 505 -22.05 -21.63 -11.50
CA GLY A 505 -23.31 -22.14 -10.92
C GLY A 505 -23.14 -23.25 -9.88
N HIS A 506 -21.94 -23.34 -9.28
CA HIS A 506 -21.64 -24.31 -8.23
C HIS A 506 -22.03 -23.78 -6.84
N ARG A 507 -22.22 -24.70 -5.88
CA ARG A 507 -22.51 -24.31 -4.50
C ARG A 507 -21.27 -23.75 -3.81
N THR A 508 -21.50 -22.76 -2.96
CA THR A 508 -20.57 -22.30 -1.93
C THR A 508 -21.18 -22.62 -0.58
N PHE A 509 -20.41 -23.26 0.30
CA PHE A 509 -20.82 -23.62 1.66
C PHE A 509 -20.20 -22.66 2.68
N LEU A 510 -20.91 -22.42 3.78
CA LEU A 510 -20.34 -21.92 5.02
C LEU A 510 -20.37 -23.04 6.05
N ALA A 511 -19.21 -23.66 6.26
CA ALA A 511 -19.04 -24.81 7.13
C ALA A 511 -18.69 -24.38 8.56
N ASP A 512 -19.26 -25.09 9.52
CA ASP A 512 -18.92 -25.02 10.95
C ASP A 512 -18.94 -26.43 11.54
N ASN A 513 -18.57 -26.57 12.82
CA ASN A 513 -18.59 -27.88 13.50
C ASN A 513 -19.97 -28.54 13.54
N ALA A 514 -21.05 -27.76 13.52
CA ALA A 514 -22.41 -28.32 13.57
C ALA A 514 -22.81 -28.97 12.23
N ASN A 515 -22.34 -28.44 11.11
CA ASN A 515 -22.74 -28.89 9.78
C ASN A 515 -21.63 -29.63 9.00
N TRP A 516 -20.39 -29.68 9.52
CA TRP A 516 -19.21 -30.14 8.79
C TRP A 516 -19.36 -31.52 8.16
N SER A 517 -19.91 -32.50 8.89
CA SER A 517 -20.11 -33.86 8.36
C SER A 517 -20.91 -33.90 7.04
N THR A 518 -21.89 -33.00 6.91
CA THR A 518 -22.73 -32.88 5.71
C THR A 518 -22.00 -32.13 4.60
N VAL A 519 -21.32 -31.03 4.94
CA VAL A 519 -20.56 -30.24 3.96
C VAL A 519 -19.41 -31.07 3.38
N ARG A 520 -18.60 -31.70 4.25
CA ARG A 520 -17.47 -32.56 3.88
C ARG A 520 -17.87 -33.67 2.91
N ALA A 521 -19.04 -34.28 3.11
CA ALA A 521 -19.56 -35.33 2.22
C ALA A 521 -20.01 -34.79 0.84
N ALA A 522 -20.29 -33.50 0.73
CA ALA A 522 -20.69 -32.84 -0.51
C ALA A 522 -19.51 -32.25 -1.30
N LEU A 523 -18.32 -32.13 -0.69
CA LEU A 523 -17.12 -31.62 -1.37
C LEU A 523 -16.61 -32.61 -2.42
N THR A 524 -16.22 -32.08 -3.59
CA THR A 524 -15.73 -32.85 -4.73
C THR A 524 -14.38 -32.31 -5.21
N ASN A 525 -13.55 -33.17 -5.80
CA ASN A 525 -12.24 -32.81 -6.37
C ASN A 525 -11.22 -32.17 -5.41
N TYR A 526 -11.40 -32.33 -4.10
CA TYR A 526 -10.38 -31.99 -3.10
C TYR A 526 -9.42 -33.17 -2.90
N ALA A 527 -8.13 -32.89 -2.86
CA ALA A 527 -7.13 -33.88 -2.50
C ALA A 527 -7.30 -34.33 -1.04
N ALA A 528 -6.91 -35.57 -0.72
CA ALA A 528 -7.05 -36.11 0.63
C ALA A 528 -6.33 -35.25 1.69
N GLN A 529 -5.16 -34.70 1.35
CA GLN A 529 -4.43 -33.80 2.24
C GLN A 529 -5.22 -32.52 2.55
N THR A 530 -5.83 -31.90 1.53
CA THR A 530 -6.66 -30.70 1.72
C THR A 530 -7.90 -31.00 2.56
N LEU A 531 -8.54 -32.17 2.37
CA LEU A 531 -9.65 -32.57 3.23
C LEU A 531 -9.21 -32.71 4.69
N SER A 532 -8.02 -33.27 4.95
CA SER A 532 -7.45 -33.33 6.30
C SER A 532 -7.13 -31.95 6.88
N GLU A 533 -6.68 -31.00 6.05
CA GLU A 533 -6.47 -29.61 6.48
C GLU A 533 -7.79 -28.92 6.87
N LEU A 534 -8.87 -29.18 6.12
CA LEU A 534 -10.21 -28.68 6.47
C LEU A 534 -10.74 -29.34 7.75
N ASP A 535 -10.53 -30.65 7.92
CA ASP A 535 -10.87 -31.38 9.15
C ASP A 535 -10.15 -30.76 10.38
N ALA A 536 -8.84 -30.50 10.27
CA ALA A 536 -8.07 -29.88 11.36
C ALA A 536 -8.53 -28.47 11.72
N ARG A 537 -9.03 -27.69 10.74
CA ARG A 537 -9.58 -26.34 10.99
C ARG A 537 -10.94 -26.41 11.69
N MET A 538 -11.77 -27.40 11.35
CA MET A 538 -13.02 -27.66 12.05
C MET A 538 -12.75 -28.08 13.50
N ASP A 539 -11.77 -28.95 13.74
CA ASP A 539 -11.34 -29.31 15.10
C ASP A 539 -10.86 -28.09 15.93
N ALA A 540 -10.44 -27.01 15.27
CA ALA A 540 -10.06 -25.73 15.87
C ALA A 540 -11.22 -24.70 15.92
N ASP A 541 -12.48 -25.15 15.83
CA ASP A 541 -13.70 -24.33 15.85
C ASP A 541 -13.73 -23.22 14.79
N SER A 542 -13.10 -23.44 13.63
CA SER A 542 -13.17 -22.49 12.52
C SER A 542 -14.54 -22.50 11.83
N VAL A 543 -14.91 -21.36 11.25
CA VAL A 543 -15.94 -21.23 10.21
C VAL A 543 -15.22 -21.16 8.85
N ILE A 544 -15.68 -21.93 7.85
CA ILE A 544 -15.02 -22.00 6.53
C ILE A 544 -16.00 -21.70 5.40
N LEU A 545 -15.70 -20.68 4.59
CA LEU A 545 -16.35 -20.45 3.30
C LEU A 545 -15.62 -21.27 2.22
N VAL A 546 -16.27 -22.33 1.72
CA VAL A 546 -15.65 -23.31 0.83
C VAL A 546 -16.52 -23.62 -0.40
N PRO A 547 -15.98 -23.56 -1.62
CA PRO A 547 -16.63 -24.07 -2.83
C PRO A 547 -16.94 -25.56 -2.78
N GLU A 548 -17.99 -26.00 -3.45
CA GLU A 548 -18.33 -27.42 -3.62
C GLU A 548 -17.24 -28.21 -4.37
N ASN A 549 -16.60 -27.55 -5.33
CA ASN A 549 -15.63 -28.15 -6.23
C ASN A 549 -14.23 -27.60 -5.97
N GLY A 550 -13.31 -28.48 -5.57
CA GLY A 550 -11.90 -28.17 -5.32
C GLY A 550 -11.03 -28.04 -6.59
N SER A 551 -11.64 -28.02 -7.77
CA SER A 551 -10.96 -27.81 -9.05
C SER A 551 -11.72 -26.78 -9.90
N ILE A 552 -11.41 -25.51 -9.67
CA ILE A 552 -11.95 -24.33 -10.33
C ILE A 552 -10.85 -23.77 -11.23
N SER A 553 -11.20 -23.48 -12.48
CA SER A 553 -10.22 -23.03 -13.48
C SER A 553 -10.17 -21.51 -13.61
N VAL A 554 -8.96 -20.96 -13.65
CA VAL A 554 -8.65 -19.59 -14.06
C VAL A 554 -7.74 -19.70 -15.28
N ARG A 555 -8.34 -19.68 -16.47
CA ARG A 555 -7.67 -20.02 -17.74
C ARG A 555 -7.00 -21.41 -17.71
N GLN A 556 -5.67 -21.46 -17.70
CA GLN A 556 -4.91 -22.71 -17.72
C GLN A 556 -4.61 -23.22 -16.31
N TRP A 557 -4.69 -22.35 -15.30
CA TRP A 557 -4.59 -22.74 -13.90
C TRP A 557 -5.89 -23.41 -13.44
N SER A 558 -5.79 -24.42 -12.57
CA SER A 558 -6.93 -25.05 -11.91
C SER A 558 -6.56 -25.42 -10.48
N GLY A 559 -7.46 -25.15 -9.54
CA GLY A 559 -7.21 -25.41 -8.12
C GLY A 559 -8.41 -25.10 -7.24
N TYR A 560 -8.18 -25.02 -5.93
CA TYR A 560 -9.19 -24.67 -4.94
C TYR A 560 -8.84 -23.37 -4.24
N GLY A 561 -9.84 -22.77 -3.58
CA GLY A 561 -9.63 -21.70 -2.64
C GLY A 561 -10.76 -21.67 -1.61
N PHE A 562 -10.44 -21.38 -0.35
CA PHE A 562 -11.40 -21.26 0.74
C PHE A 562 -10.94 -20.20 1.74
N ALA A 563 -11.88 -19.56 2.41
CA ALA A 563 -11.60 -18.67 3.54
C ALA A 563 -11.92 -19.41 4.83
N HIS A 564 -11.11 -19.25 5.86
CA HIS A 564 -11.44 -19.73 7.20
C HIS A 564 -11.23 -18.64 8.23
N PHE A 565 -12.07 -18.62 9.24
CA PHE A 565 -12.02 -17.69 10.35
C PHE A 565 -12.20 -18.45 11.66
N TRP A 566 -11.37 -18.17 12.65
CA TRP A 566 -11.55 -18.68 14.01
C TRP A 566 -11.26 -17.56 14.98
N SER A 567 -12.00 -17.49 16.08
CA SER A 567 -11.73 -16.57 17.18
C SER A 567 -11.79 -17.29 18.53
N GLN A 568 -11.07 -16.76 19.51
CA GLN A 568 -11.01 -17.25 20.87
C GLN A 568 -11.03 -16.06 21.84
N SER A 569 -11.77 -16.21 22.93
CA SER A 569 -11.75 -15.29 24.07
C SER A 569 -11.15 -15.99 25.29
N SER A 570 -10.22 -15.33 25.96
CA SER A 570 -9.60 -15.79 27.21
C SER A 570 -9.50 -14.62 28.21
N GLY A 571 -10.60 -14.33 28.89
CA GLY A 571 -10.68 -13.17 29.79
C GLY A 571 -10.69 -11.85 29.00
N PRO A 572 -9.85 -10.84 29.33
CA PRO A 572 -9.75 -9.59 28.58
C PRO A 572 -8.84 -9.69 27.34
N THR A 573 -8.46 -10.91 26.92
CA THR A 573 -7.63 -11.14 25.74
C THR A 573 -8.44 -11.85 24.68
N TRP A 574 -8.52 -11.24 23.50
CA TRP A 574 -9.17 -11.79 22.31
C TRP A 574 -8.12 -12.07 21.25
N SER A 575 -8.31 -13.16 20.52
CA SER A 575 -7.46 -13.53 19.39
C SER A 575 -8.32 -14.17 18.32
N ALA A 576 -8.04 -13.84 17.08
CA ALA A 576 -8.60 -14.51 15.92
C ALA A 576 -7.58 -14.47 14.81
N ALA A 577 -7.78 -15.35 13.85
CA ALA A 577 -7.12 -15.26 12.58
C ALA A 577 -8.12 -15.56 11.48
N MET A 578 -7.83 -14.99 10.33
CA MET A 578 -8.47 -15.31 9.09
C MET A 578 -7.42 -15.72 8.08
N GLY A 579 -7.63 -16.84 7.40
CA GLY A 579 -6.77 -17.24 6.31
C GLY A 579 -7.54 -17.44 5.02
N MET A 580 -6.96 -16.87 3.97
CA MET A 580 -7.45 -16.92 2.61
C MET A 580 -6.57 -17.92 1.86
N ILE A 581 -7.04 -19.17 1.77
CA ILE A 581 -6.23 -20.30 1.29
C ILE A 581 -6.51 -20.54 -0.18
N ILE A 582 -5.46 -20.85 -0.93
CA ILE A 582 -5.48 -21.28 -2.33
C ILE A 582 -4.52 -22.46 -2.47
N GLY A 583 -4.90 -23.45 -3.28
CA GLY A 583 -4.01 -24.55 -3.64
C GLY A 583 -4.21 -25.00 -5.08
N GLY A 584 -3.21 -25.67 -5.64
CA GLY A 584 -3.16 -26.05 -7.06
C GLY A 584 -1.74 -26.04 -7.68
N GLY A 585 -0.70 -26.12 -6.84
CA GLY A 585 0.71 -26.05 -7.25
C GLY A 585 1.48 -24.87 -6.62
N TYR A 586 0.77 -23.81 -6.23
CA TYR A 586 1.28 -22.59 -5.58
C TYR A 586 0.25 -22.00 -4.60
N SER A 587 0.70 -21.20 -3.63
CA SER A 587 -0.13 -20.43 -2.68
C SER A 587 -0.22 -18.96 -3.13
N GLY A 588 -1.26 -18.23 -2.71
CA GLY A 588 -1.42 -16.79 -3.00
C GLY A 588 -1.96 -16.44 -4.39
N GLY A 589 -1.79 -15.18 -4.80
CA GLY A 589 -2.16 -14.63 -6.10
C GLY A 589 -1.41 -15.31 -7.26
N TYR A 590 -2.09 -15.98 -8.20
CA TYR A 590 -1.41 -16.74 -9.27
C TYR A 590 -1.83 -16.34 -10.67
N GLY A 591 -0.90 -15.99 -11.57
CA GLY A 591 -1.21 -15.70 -12.97
C GLY A 591 -1.80 -16.92 -13.68
N GLY A 592 -3.00 -16.81 -14.27
CA GLY A 592 -3.74 -17.94 -14.85
C GLY A 592 -3.11 -18.61 -16.09
N GLU A 593 -1.92 -18.17 -16.51
CA GLU A 593 -1.18 -18.72 -17.65
C GLU A 593 0.33 -18.84 -17.33
N PRO A 594 0.99 -19.93 -17.77
CA PRO A 594 2.42 -20.15 -17.57
C PRO A 594 3.24 -19.34 -18.57
N VAL A 595 3.34 -18.02 -18.33
CA VAL A 595 4.13 -17.10 -19.15
C VAL A 595 5.06 -16.25 -18.29
N PRO A 596 6.19 -15.76 -18.84
CA PRO A 596 7.06 -14.83 -18.12
C PRO A 596 6.36 -13.52 -17.77
N TYR A 597 6.67 -13.00 -16.60
CA TYR A 597 6.27 -11.68 -16.13
C TYR A 597 6.81 -10.60 -17.09
N SER A 598 5.90 -9.78 -17.60
CA SER A 598 6.16 -8.83 -18.67
C SER A 598 6.76 -7.53 -18.12
N VAL A 599 8.07 -7.37 -18.32
CA VAL A 599 8.79 -6.12 -18.04
C VAL A 599 8.20 -4.93 -18.82
N PRO A 600 7.87 -5.05 -20.12
CA PRO A 600 7.24 -3.95 -20.85
C PRO A 600 5.88 -3.52 -20.28
N ALA A 601 5.08 -4.44 -19.72
CA ALA A 601 3.79 -4.09 -19.14
C ALA A 601 3.96 -3.23 -17.88
N VAL A 602 4.90 -3.60 -17.01
CA VAL A 602 5.25 -2.84 -15.81
C VAL A 602 5.86 -1.48 -16.15
N GLN A 603 6.73 -1.43 -17.16
CA GLN A 603 7.28 -0.18 -17.66
C GLN A 603 6.16 0.74 -18.18
N ASN A 604 5.22 0.22 -18.98
CA ASN A 604 4.09 1.01 -19.45
C ASN A 604 3.23 1.53 -18.30
N LEU A 605 2.99 0.72 -17.27
CA LEU A 605 2.22 1.11 -16.09
C LEU A 605 2.94 2.18 -15.27
N TYR A 606 4.07 1.84 -14.65
CA TYR A 606 4.70 2.70 -13.65
C TYR A 606 5.52 3.82 -14.25
N VAL A 607 6.17 3.60 -15.40
CA VAL A 607 7.08 4.57 -16.02
C VAL A 607 6.32 5.44 -17.03
N THR A 608 5.51 4.83 -17.89
CA THR A 608 4.79 5.56 -18.95
C THR A 608 3.45 6.12 -18.50
N ALA A 609 2.74 5.54 -17.54
CA ALA A 609 1.43 6.07 -17.13
C ALA A 609 1.47 6.77 -15.76
N ILE A 610 1.83 6.06 -14.69
CA ILE A 610 1.70 6.54 -13.30
C ILE A 610 2.81 7.53 -12.92
N SER A 611 4.00 7.41 -13.50
CA SER A 611 5.11 8.29 -13.18
C SER A 611 4.79 9.75 -13.54
N PRO A 612 4.93 10.68 -12.60
CA PRO A 612 4.39 12.03 -12.70
C PRO A 612 5.06 12.75 -13.86
N ALA A 613 4.30 12.94 -14.94
CA ALA A 613 4.42 14.20 -15.63
C ALA A 613 4.10 15.30 -14.58
N PRO A 614 4.85 16.40 -14.51
CA PRO A 614 4.54 17.48 -13.59
C PRO A 614 3.06 17.86 -13.77
N GLN A 615 2.26 17.67 -12.72
CA GLN A 615 0.85 18.05 -12.73
C GLN A 615 0.78 19.57 -12.87
N THR A 616 0.43 20.06 -14.06
CA THR A 616 0.48 21.49 -14.46
C THR A 616 -0.65 22.34 -13.90
N GLN A 617 -1.44 21.80 -12.97
CA GLN A 617 -2.51 22.53 -12.30
C GLN A 617 -1.97 23.68 -11.43
N ILE A 618 -0.71 23.57 -11.04
CA ILE A 618 0.04 24.60 -10.32
C ILE A 618 1.19 25.00 -11.23
N ALA A 619 1.24 26.28 -11.60
CA ALA A 619 2.39 26.80 -12.34
C ALA A 619 3.68 26.43 -11.59
N ALA A 620 4.61 25.78 -12.29
CA ALA A 620 5.89 25.40 -11.69
C ALA A 620 6.57 26.68 -11.19
N THR A 621 6.72 26.80 -9.87
CA THR A 621 7.51 27.88 -9.30
C THR A 621 8.95 27.41 -9.36
N THR A 622 9.74 28.02 -10.23
CA THR A 622 11.13 27.63 -10.41
C THR A 622 12.07 28.50 -9.58
N ALA A 623 13.18 27.91 -9.14
CA ALA A 623 14.30 28.68 -8.61
C ALA A 623 15.00 29.49 -9.74
N ARG A 624 16.06 30.24 -9.39
CA ARG A 624 16.88 30.97 -10.38
C ARG A 624 17.51 30.06 -11.43
N ASP A 625 18.01 28.91 -10.98
CA ASP A 625 18.23 27.74 -11.83
C ASP A 625 16.86 27.09 -12.00
N PRO A 626 16.36 26.78 -13.23
CA PRO A 626 14.95 26.42 -13.47
C PRO A 626 14.53 25.05 -12.91
N VAL A 627 14.87 24.78 -11.66
CA VAL A 627 14.41 23.66 -10.84
C VAL A 627 13.01 23.97 -10.33
N ASP A 628 12.04 23.11 -10.62
CA ASP A 628 10.70 23.16 -10.04
C ASP A 628 10.81 22.93 -8.53
N LEU A 629 10.44 23.93 -7.74
CA LEU A 629 10.53 23.89 -6.28
C LEU A 629 9.63 22.82 -5.65
N ARG A 630 8.64 22.30 -6.38
CA ARG A 630 7.75 21.23 -5.91
C ARG A 630 8.35 19.85 -6.15
N THR A 631 8.92 19.62 -7.32
CA THR A 631 9.41 18.28 -7.72
C THR A 631 10.91 18.11 -7.56
N GLY A 632 11.67 19.20 -7.45
CA GLY A 632 13.12 19.20 -7.48
C GLY A 632 13.69 18.91 -8.87
N HIS A 633 12.86 18.83 -9.91
CA HIS A 633 13.32 18.54 -11.27
C HIS A 633 13.85 19.80 -11.94
N LEU A 634 15.02 19.71 -12.56
CA LEU A 634 15.50 20.74 -13.49
C LEU A 634 14.61 20.71 -14.74
N LEU A 635 14.00 21.85 -15.05
CA LEU A 635 13.15 22.04 -16.22
C LEU A 635 13.87 22.95 -17.22
N HIS A 636 13.71 22.65 -18.51
CA HIS A 636 14.14 23.54 -19.57
C HIS A 636 13.11 23.53 -20.69
N GLN A 637 12.71 24.69 -21.19
CA GLN A 637 11.77 24.81 -22.30
C GLN A 637 12.28 25.84 -23.28
N LYS A 638 12.28 25.50 -24.57
CA LYS A 638 12.74 26.38 -25.64
C LYS A 638 11.81 26.27 -26.85
N PRO A 639 11.12 27.36 -27.25
CA PRO A 639 10.43 27.39 -28.53
C PRO A 639 11.47 27.33 -29.65
N THR A 640 11.28 26.42 -30.60
CA THR A 640 12.26 26.16 -31.67
C THR A 640 11.74 26.51 -33.05
N LEU A 641 10.42 26.52 -33.27
CA LEU A 641 9.81 26.90 -34.54
C LEU A 641 8.37 27.42 -34.32
N GLU A 642 7.98 28.46 -35.04
CA GLU A 642 6.61 28.98 -35.06
C GLU A 642 6.22 29.38 -36.50
N ILE A 643 5.08 28.89 -36.96
CA ILE A 643 4.52 29.13 -38.30
C ILE A 643 3.07 29.59 -38.13
N GLY A 644 2.76 30.81 -38.60
CA GLY A 644 1.45 31.44 -38.41
C GLY A 644 1.40 32.35 -37.18
N ILE A 645 0.23 32.91 -36.89
CA ILE A 645 0.02 33.90 -35.80
C ILE A 645 -0.91 33.37 -34.70
N SER A 646 -1.21 32.08 -34.69
CA SER A 646 -2.20 31.47 -33.80
C SER A 646 -1.75 30.08 -33.36
N PRO A 647 -2.12 29.61 -32.16
CA PRO A 647 -1.83 28.24 -31.72
C PRO A 647 -2.49 27.18 -32.63
N PRO A 648 -2.06 25.91 -32.53
CA PRO A 648 -2.77 24.80 -33.17
C PRO A 648 -4.27 24.81 -32.84
N PRO A 649 -5.16 24.67 -33.84
CA PRO A 649 -4.88 24.19 -35.20
C PRO A 649 -4.65 25.28 -36.28
N ARG A 650 -4.69 26.57 -35.96
CA ARG A 650 -4.59 27.66 -36.96
C ARG A 650 -3.16 28.06 -37.34
N GLY A 651 -2.21 27.72 -36.50
CA GLY A 651 -0.77 27.82 -36.77
C GLY A 651 -0.05 26.65 -36.12
N GLN A 652 1.25 26.53 -36.37
CA GLN A 652 2.08 25.47 -35.84
C GLN A 652 3.16 26.07 -34.95
N GLN A 653 3.40 25.43 -33.81
CA GLN A 653 4.51 25.74 -32.95
C GLN A 653 5.19 24.44 -32.54
N LEU A 654 6.51 24.37 -32.66
CA LEU A 654 7.33 23.31 -32.07
C LEU A 654 8.02 23.88 -30.83
N VAL A 655 7.74 23.26 -29.70
CA VAL A 655 8.38 23.58 -28.41
C VAL A 655 9.06 22.33 -27.92
N LEU A 656 10.35 22.46 -27.58
CA LEU A 656 11.12 21.38 -26.94
C LEU A 656 11.17 21.61 -25.43
N SER A 657 11.00 20.55 -24.67
CA SER A 657 11.03 20.54 -23.22
C SER A 657 11.93 19.44 -22.68
N TYR A 658 12.69 19.74 -21.63
CA TYR A 658 13.48 18.80 -20.87
C TYR A 658 13.05 18.80 -19.41
N SER A 659 13.04 17.61 -18.81
CA SER A 659 12.86 17.41 -17.37
C SER A 659 13.89 16.40 -16.86
N SER A 660 14.63 16.75 -15.81
CA SER A 660 15.54 15.80 -15.17
C SER A 660 14.80 14.63 -14.52
N GLY A 661 13.50 14.78 -14.21
CA GLY A 661 12.65 13.69 -13.73
C GLY A 661 12.37 12.61 -14.78
N GLU A 662 12.67 12.89 -16.05
CA GLU A 662 12.58 11.91 -17.15
C GLU A 662 13.96 11.57 -17.73
N ALA A 663 15.06 11.89 -17.04
CA ALA A 663 16.42 11.69 -17.54
C ALA A 663 16.78 10.23 -17.84
N ALA A 664 16.05 9.27 -17.26
CA ALA A 664 16.20 7.83 -17.54
C ALA A 664 15.35 7.36 -18.74
N ARG A 665 14.53 8.22 -19.35
CA ARG A 665 13.57 7.85 -20.40
C ARG A 665 14.13 8.09 -21.80
N PRO A 666 14.37 7.03 -22.59
CA PRO A 666 14.68 7.21 -23.99
C PRO A 666 13.44 7.73 -24.74
N ARG A 667 13.62 8.82 -25.50
CA ARG A 667 12.62 9.36 -26.43
C ARG A 667 13.28 9.66 -27.77
N GLN A 668 12.47 10.01 -28.77
CA GLN A 668 12.94 10.32 -30.13
C GLN A 668 13.99 11.44 -30.16
N LEU A 669 13.90 12.41 -29.23
CA LEU A 669 14.82 13.54 -29.12
C LEU A 669 15.97 13.32 -28.12
N GLY A 670 16.09 12.10 -27.57
CA GLY A 670 17.05 11.77 -26.52
C GLY A 670 16.42 11.69 -25.13
N TYR A 671 17.26 11.43 -24.14
CA TYR A 671 16.83 11.18 -22.77
C TYR A 671 16.26 12.44 -22.10
N GLY A 672 15.06 12.33 -21.52
CA GLY A 672 14.38 13.42 -20.82
C GLY A 672 13.85 14.56 -21.70
N TRP A 673 14.05 14.50 -23.02
CA TRP A 673 13.58 15.51 -23.98
C TRP A 673 12.26 15.10 -24.64
N ARG A 674 11.37 16.08 -24.81
CA ARG A 674 10.07 15.95 -25.50
C ARG A 674 9.77 17.15 -26.40
N HIS A 675 8.74 17.00 -27.22
CA HIS A 675 8.14 18.09 -27.97
C HIS A 675 6.65 18.25 -27.63
N ASN A 676 6.08 19.45 -27.78
CA ASN A 676 4.68 19.75 -27.47
C ASN A 676 3.63 18.95 -28.27
N LEU A 677 4.01 18.34 -29.40
CA LEU A 677 3.16 17.44 -30.18
C LEU A 677 3.31 15.95 -29.79
N ASP A 678 4.16 15.63 -28.80
CA ASP A 678 4.24 14.29 -28.19
C ASP A 678 3.06 14.14 -27.23
N VAL A 679 1.89 13.87 -27.81
CA VAL A 679 0.60 13.80 -27.11
C VAL A 679 0.03 12.40 -27.25
N GLN A 680 -0.20 11.75 -26.11
CA GLN A 680 -0.66 10.36 -26.05
C GLN A 680 -1.67 10.17 -24.91
N ALA A 681 -2.73 9.41 -25.17
CA ALA A 681 -3.62 8.85 -24.15
C ALA A 681 -3.27 7.38 -23.93
N ALA A 682 -2.99 7.00 -22.69
CA ALA A 682 -2.67 5.62 -22.31
C ALA A 682 -3.58 5.14 -21.18
N GLU A 683 -4.11 3.93 -21.30
CA GLU A 683 -4.82 3.27 -20.20
C GLU A 683 -3.84 2.69 -19.20
N ALA A 684 -4.17 2.78 -17.91
CA ALA A 684 -3.35 2.33 -16.81
C ALA A 684 -4.19 1.98 -15.59
N SER A 685 -3.55 1.36 -14.60
CA SER A 685 -4.12 1.00 -13.32
C SER A 685 -3.41 1.76 -12.20
N ASP A 686 -4.01 2.84 -11.69
CA ASP A 686 -3.49 3.56 -10.52
C ASP A 686 -4.28 3.14 -9.27
N GLY A 687 -3.82 2.07 -8.62
CA GLY A 687 -4.46 1.55 -7.41
C GLY A 687 -4.47 2.56 -6.26
N ALA A 688 -3.42 3.37 -6.13
CA ALA A 688 -3.33 4.43 -5.12
C ALA A 688 -4.41 5.51 -5.33
N ALA A 689 -4.65 5.91 -6.58
CA ALA A 689 -5.71 6.86 -6.91
C ALA A 689 -7.11 6.31 -6.60
N ALA A 690 -7.33 5.00 -6.76
CA ALA A 690 -8.59 4.34 -6.42
C ALA A 690 -8.96 4.44 -4.93
N PHE A 691 -7.98 4.64 -4.04
CA PHE A 691 -8.20 4.90 -2.61
C PHE A 691 -8.33 6.40 -2.28
N GLY A 692 -8.38 7.28 -3.28
CA GLY A 692 -8.63 8.71 -3.09
C GLY A 692 -7.39 9.54 -2.77
N LEU A 693 -6.17 9.00 -2.93
CA LEU A 693 -4.93 9.76 -2.71
C LEU A 693 -4.78 10.96 -3.66
N ARG A 694 -5.43 10.94 -4.82
CA ARG A 694 -5.47 12.06 -5.75
C ARG A 694 -6.57 13.07 -5.39
N GLN A 695 -7.76 12.58 -5.06
CA GLN A 695 -8.92 13.35 -4.59
C GLN A 695 -10.00 12.40 -4.06
N ALA A 696 -10.84 12.86 -3.13
CA ALA A 696 -11.85 12.03 -2.45
C ALA A 696 -12.82 11.35 -3.42
N SER A 697 -13.25 12.04 -4.49
CA SER A 697 -14.20 11.51 -5.48
C SER A 697 -13.73 10.23 -6.17
N ASP A 698 -12.42 10.01 -6.27
CA ASP A 698 -11.88 8.82 -6.93
C ASP A 698 -12.10 7.54 -6.11
N ALA A 699 -12.26 7.69 -4.78
CA ALA A 699 -12.47 6.57 -3.86
C ALA A 699 -13.92 6.07 -3.79
N ALA A 700 -14.85 6.70 -4.51
CA ALA A 700 -16.29 6.46 -4.33
C ALA A 700 -16.68 4.97 -4.46
N ALA A 701 -16.06 4.25 -5.39
CA ALA A 701 -16.32 2.83 -5.60
C ALA A 701 -15.79 1.95 -4.45
N LEU A 702 -14.54 2.18 -4.03
CA LEU A 702 -13.92 1.40 -2.98
C LEU A 702 -14.55 1.67 -1.61
N VAL A 703 -14.90 2.92 -1.30
CA VAL A 703 -15.62 3.26 -0.06
C VAL A 703 -17.00 2.60 -0.01
N ALA A 704 -17.76 2.66 -1.10
CA ALA A 704 -19.08 2.01 -1.15
C ALA A 704 -18.97 0.50 -0.96
N ALA A 705 -18.03 -0.16 -1.65
CA ALA A 705 -17.83 -1.60 -1.50
C ALA A 705 -17.30 -1.98 -0.11
N ALA A 706 -16.33 -1.23 0.42
CA ALA A 706 -15.77 -1.48 1.75
C ALA A 706 -16.83 -1.36 2.84
N TYR A 707 -17.71 -0.35 2.75
CA TYR A 707 -18.85 -0.22 3.67
C TYR A 707 -19.81 -1.43 3.57
N VAL A 708 -20.17 -1.85 2.35
CA VAL A 708 -21.04 -3.03 2.14
C VAL A 708 -20.39 -4.30 2.67
N VAL A 709 -19.10 -4.52 2.41
CA VAL A 709 -18.38 -5.71 2.85
C VAL A 709 -18.28 -5.76 4.37
N ALA A 710 -17.97 -4.64 5.03
CA ALA A 710 -17.95 -4.55 6.49
C ALA A 710 -19.34 -4.84 7.09
N ASP A 711 -20.41 -4.24 6.55
CA ASP A 711 -21.78 -4.51 7.04
C ASP A 711 -22.20 -5.98 6.85
N LEU A 712 -21.86 -6.59 5.71
CA LEU A 712 -22.23 -7.98 5.42
C LEU A 712 -21.46 -9.00 6.26
N LEU A 713 -20.26 -8.67 6.76
CA LEU A 713 -19.40 -9.60 7.51
C LEU A 713 -19.49 -9.43 9.03
N ASP A 714 -20.62 -8.91 9.50
CA ASP A 714 -20.92 -8.81 10.93
C ASP A 714 -20.96 -10.17 11.66
N GLU A 715 -21.14 -10.14 12.97
CA GLU A 715 -21.22 -11.32 13.82
C GLU A 715 -22.38 -12.29 13.46
N ASN A 716 -23.39 -11.80 12.72
CA ASN A 716 -24.58 -12.57 12.33
C ASN A 716 -24.51 -13.07 10.87
N ALA A 717 -23.38 -12.87 10.18
CA ALA A 717 -23.22 -13.17 8.77
C ALA A 717 -23.32 -14.68 8.49
N GLY A 718 -24.26 -15.07 7.63
CA GLY A 718 -24.40 -16.43 7.12
C GLY A 718 -23.78 -16.60 5.73
N VAL A 719 -24.05 -17.75 5.11
CA VAL A 719 -23.46 -18.11 3.80
C VAL A 719 -23.81 -17.13 2.68
N ARG A 720 -25.01 -16.52 2.74
CA ARG A 720 -25.45 -15.54 1.73
C ARG A 720 -24.64 -14.27 1.85
N GLU A 721 -24.43 -13.80 3.07
CA GLU A 721 -23.72 -12.58 3.40
C GLU A 721 -22.23 -12.74 3.07
N TRP A 722 -21.58 -13.83 3.50
CA TRP A 722 -20.18 -14.12 3.17
C TRP A 722 -19.94 -14.24 1.66
N THR A 723 -20.80 -14.95 0.94
CA THR A 723 -20.66 -15.11 -0.52
C THR A 723 -20.89 -13.78 -1.24
N THR A 724 -21.90 -13.00 -0.81
CA THR A 724 -22.17 -11.67 -1.39
C THR A 724 -21.03 -10.70 -1.12
N ALA A 725 -20.45 -10.72 0.08
CA ALA A 725 -19.28 -9.93 0.44
C ALA A 725 -18.07 -10.30 -0.43
N ALA A 726 -17.78 -11.58 -0.64
CA ALA A 726 -16.69 -12.01 -1.52
C ALA A 726 -16.87 -11.48 -2.97
N LEU A 727 -18.09 -11.53 -3.50
CA LEU A 727 -18.41 -11.01 -4.84
C LEU A 727 -18.33 -9.46 -4.89
N ALA A 728 -18.74 -8.77 -3.82
CA ALA A 728 -18.62 -7.32 -3.71
C ALA A 728 -17.16 -6.87 -3.64
N THR A 729 -16.30 -7.59 -2.90
CA THR A 729 -14.85 -7.34 -2.87
C THR A 729 -14.23 -7.56 -4.24
N LYS A 730 -14.62 -8.62 -4.96
CA LYS A 730 -14.17 -8.83 -6.34
C LYS A 730 -14.58 -7.66 -7.25
N TRP A 731 -15.82 -7.20 -7.16
CA TRP A 731 -16.30 -6.04 -7.92
C TRP A 731 -15.47 -4.78 -7.62
N ALA A 732 -15.12 -4.55 -6.35
CA ALA A 732 -14.31 -3.41 -5.93
C ALA A 732 -12.94 -3.43 -6.63
N LEU A 733 -12.31 -4.61 -6.68
CA LEU A 733 -11.03 -4.79 -7.35
C LEU A 733 -11.09 -4.56 -8.87
N ASP A 734 -12.19 -4.96 -9.51
CA ASP A 734 -12.41 -4.67 -10.94
C ASP A 734 -12.40 -3.15 -11.21
N GLN A 735 -12.73 -2.31 -10.21
CA GLN A 735 -12.66 -0.84 -10.31
C GLN A 735 -11.24 -0.28 -10.17
N MET A 736 -10.26 -1.11 -9.80
CA MET A 736 -8.84 -0.72 -9.65
C MET A 736 -8.02 -1.03 -10.91
N SER A 737 -8.48 -1.93 -11.76
CA SER A 737 -7.81 -2.33 -12.99
C SER A 737 -8.25 -1.48 -14.18
N GLN A 738 -7.29 -1.00 -14.98
CA GLN A 738 -7.54 -0.11 -16.14
C GLN A 738 -8.43 1.09 -15.75
N ASN A 739 -8.26 1.57 -14.52
CA ASN A 739 -9.10 2.56 -13.88
C ASN A 739 -8.70 3.99 -14.22
N THR A 740 -7.58 4.19 -14.91
CA THR A 740 -7.00 5.51 -15.14
C THR A 740 -6.60 5.67 -16.59
N ILE A 741 -6.90 6.84 -17.17
CA ILE A 741 -6.37 7.26 -18.45
C ILE A 741 -5.40 8.41 -18.22
N VAL A 742 -4.16 8.22 -18.65
CA VAL A 742 -3.14 9.27 -18.58
C VAL A 742 -3.00 9.89 -19.96
N VAL A 743 -3.40 11.15 -20.07
CA VAL A 743 -3.19 11.98 -21.26
C VAL A 743 -1.92 12.79 -21.06
N ARG A 744 -0.84 12.37 -21.71
CA ARG A 744 0.41 13.15 -21.77
C ARG A 744 0.30 14.18 -22.87
N MET A 745 0.69 15.41 -22.58
CA MET A 745 0.64 16.55 -23.49
C MET A 745 1.98 17.29 -23.43
N GLY A 746 2.95 16.89 -24.26
CA GLY A 746 4.27 17.51 -24.25
C GLY A 746 5.00 17.33 -22.91
N ASP A 747 5.18 18.42 -22.17
CA ASP A 747 5.90 18.48 -20.90
C ASP A 747 5.05 18.13 -19.66
N HIS A 748 3.74 17.91 -19.84
CA HIS A 748 2.83 17.61 -18.74
C HIS A 748 1.89 16.45 -19.02
N GLY A 749 1.15 16.03 -18.01
CA GLY A 749 0.23 14.91 -18.11
C GLY A 749 -0.95 15.06 -17.15
N LEU A 750 -2.10 14.63 -17.62
CA LEU A 750 -3.38 14.67 -16.91
C LEU A 750 -3.87 13.25 -16.72
N SER A 751 -4.16 12.89 -15.47
CA SER A 751 -4.70 11.58 -15.11
C SER A 751 -6.21 11.69 -14.89
N TYR A 752 -6.98 10.90 -15.61
CA TYR A 752 -8.44 10.83 -15.51
C TYR A 752 -8.86 9.49 -14.95
N MET A 753 -9.51 9.49 -13.80
CA MET A 753 -10.02 8.28 -13.17
C MET A 753 -11.36 7.88 -13.77
N ARG A 754 -11.49 6.63 -14.19
CA ARG A 754 -12.74 6.03 -14.63
C ARG A 754 -13.64 5.83 -13.42
N MET A 755 -14.84 6.37 -13.48
CA MET A 755 -15.87 6.22 -12.46
C MET A 755 -16.75 5.00 -12.75
N PRO A 756 -17.48 4.46 -11.75
CA PRO A 756 -18.36 3.30 -11.95
C PRO A 756 -19.44 3.49 -13.03
N ASP A 757 -19.89 4.73 -13.26
CA ASP A 757 -20.83 5.08 -14.33
C ASP A 757 -20.18 5.10 -15.74
N GLY A 758 -18.87 4.84 -15.84
CA GLY A 758 -18.08 4.86 -17.07
C GLY A 758 -17.58 6.25 -17.48
N SER A 759 -17.93 7.31 -16.74
CA SER A 759 -17.39 8.65 -16.94
C SER A 759 -15.93 8.75 -16.49
N TYR A 760 -15.23 9.80 -16.95
CA TYR A 760 -13.84 10.05 -16.58
C TYR A 760 -13.75 11.32 -15.74
N ASN A 761 -13.35 11.14 -14.48
CA ASN A 761 -13.19 12.21 -13.52
C ASN A 761 -11.83 12.88 -13.72
N PRO A 762 -11.78 14.19 -14.02
CA PRO A 762 -10.53 14.89 -14.22
C PRO A 762 -9.74 15.05 -12.92
N PRO A 763 -8.47 15.48 -13.02
CA PRO A 763 -7.71 15.86 -11.84
C PRO A 763 -8.18 17.21 -11.26
N PRO A 764 -7.89 17.50 -9.97
CA PRO A 764 -8.43 18.69 -9.29
C PRO A 764 -8.22 19.99 -10.08
N ALA A 765 -9.18 20.91 -10.09
CA ALA A 765 -9.04 22.19 -10.83
C ALA A 765 -8.82 22.08 -12.36
N VAL A 766 -9.04 20.92 -12.98
CA VAL A 766 -9.01 20.75 -14.45
C VAL A 766 -10.42 20.63 -15.02
N THR A 767 -10.72 21.44 -16.03
CA THR A 767 -12.06 21.53 -16.65
C THR A 767 -12.17 20.79 -17.98
N THR A 768 -11.20 19.97 -18.34
CA THR A 768 -11.24 19.17 -19.56
C THR A 768 -12.05 17.90 -19.33
N HIS A 769 -12.74 17.44 -20.36
CA HIS A 769 -13.52 16.22 -20.33
C HIS A 769 -12.90 15.18 -21.26
N LEU A 770 -12.55 14.03 -20.69
CA LEU A 770 -12.13 12.89 -21.48
C LEU A 770 -13.35 12.03 -21.82
N ILE A 771 -13.51 11.72 -23.11
CA ILE A 771 -14.61 10.92 -23.63
C ILE A 771 -14.01 9.75 -24.40
N LYS A 772 -14.52 8.54 -24.17
CA LYS A 772 -14.19 7.35 -24.95
C LYS A 772 -15.38 6.95 -25.81
N THR A 773 -15.19 6.81 -27.12
CA THR A 773 -16.24 6.37 -28.05
C THR A 773 -15.64 5.39 -29.05
N ASN A 774 -16.24 4.19 -29.19
CA ASN A 774 -15.76 3.13 -30.07
C ASN A 774 -14.26 2.80 -29.87
N GLY A 775 -13.79 2.82 -28.63
CA GLY A 775 -12.39 2.53 -28.30
C GLY A 775 -11.41 3.69 -28.46
N MET A 776 -11.82 4.82 -29.07
CA MET A 776 -10.97 6.00 -29.27
C MET A 776 -11.26 7.09 -28.25
N PHE A 777 -10.22 7.82 -27.85
CA PHE A 777 -10.34 8.92 -26.90
C PHE A 777 -10.52 10.27 -27.59
N ARG A 778 -11.25 11.17 -26.91
CA ARG A 778 -11.34 12.59 -27.24
C ARG A 778 -11.24 13.40 -25.96
N LEU A 779 -10.28 14.31 -25.90
CA LEU A 779 -10.16 15.27 -24.82
C LEU A 779 -10.75 16.62 -25.25
N VAL A 780 -11.76 17.08 -24.53
CA VAL A 780 -12.50 18.31 -24.86
C VAL A 780 -12.19 19.38 -23.82
N GLU A 781 -11.68 20.53 -24.28
CA GLU A 781 -11.49 21.72 -23.45
C GLU A 781 -12.79 22.50 -23.26
N ARG A 782 -12.85 23.32 -22.21
CA ARG A 782 -14.04 24.11 -21.81
C ARG A 782 -14.63 24.97 -22.94
N PHE A 783 -13.78 25.48 -23.84
CA PHE A 783 -14.19 26.36 -24.94
C PHE A 783 -14.29 25.66 -26.30
N GLY A 784 -14.40 24.32 -26.32
CA GLY A 784 -14.71 23.54 -27.53
C GLY A 784 -13.52 23.09 -28.36
N LYS A 785 -12.27 23.34 -27.92
CA LYS A 785 -11.08 22.74 -28.52
C LYS A 785 -11.02 21.26 -28.18
N GLU A 786 -10.73 20.42 -29.17
CA GLU A 786 -10.67 18.97 -29.01
C GLU A 786 -9.32 18.40 -29.43
N TYR A 787 -8.79 17.47 -28.64
CA TYR A 787 -7.68 16.58 -29.02
C TYR A 787 -8.27 15.19 -29.25
N ARG A 788 -8.13 14.67 -30.45
CA ARG A 788 -8.65 13.36 -30.86
C ARG A 788 -7.51 12.38 -30.97
N PHE A 789 -7.72 11.17 -30.46
CA PHE A 789 -6.72 10.11 -30.43
C PHE A 789 -7.12 8.97 -31.37
N ASP A 790 -6.13 8.29 -31.94
CA ASP A 790 -6.34 7.07 -32.72
C ASP A 790 -6.53 5.84 -31.82
N ALA A 791 -6.68 4.66 -32.43
CA ALA A 791 -6.84 3.40 -31.70
C ALA A 791 -5.61 2.97 -30.88
N ASN A 792 -4.43 3.54 -31.15
CA ASN A 792 -3.20 3.32 -30.39
C ASN A 792 -3.02 4.38 -29.28
N GLY A 793 -3.97 5.31 -29.14
CA GLY A 793 -3.89 6.40 -28.19
C GLY A 793 -2.96 7.54 -28.61
N LEU A 794 -2.52 7.60 -29.86
CA LEU A 794 -1.70 8.70 -30.38
C LEU A 794 -2.59 9.86 -30.84
N LEU A 795 -2.15 11.10 -30.67
CA LEU A 795 -2.91 12.27 -31.12
C LEU A 795 -3.08 12.24 -32.65
N SER A 796 -4.31 12.09 -33.12
CA SER A 796 -4.63 12.06 -34.55
C SER A 796 -5.01 13.43 -35.10
N SER A 797 -5.67 14.26 -34.30
CA SER A 797 -6.01 15.63 -34.70
C SER A 797 -6.30 16.58 -33.54
N ILE A 798 -6.11 17.87 -33.79
CA ILE A 798 -6.56 18.98 -32.95
C ILE A 798 -7.63 19.75 -33.72
N VAL A 799 -8.79 19.95 -33.11
CA VAL A 799 -9.93 20.66 -33.72
C VAL A 799 -10.30 21.86 -32.84
N ASP A 800 -10.46 23.06 -33.40
CA ASP A 800 -10.96 24.22 -32.65
C ASP A 800 -12.49 24.32 -32.69
N ALA A 801 -13.05 25.25 -31.91
CA ALA A 801 -14.50 25.46 -31.83
C ALA A 801 -15.14 25.86 -33.17
N ASP A 802 -14.37 26.39 -34.11
CA ASP A 802 -14.82 26.80 -35.44
C ASP A 802 -14.65 25.67 -36.48
N GLY A 803 -14.18 24.49 -36.07
CA GLY A 803 -14.01 23.31 -36.91
C GLY A 803 -12.69 23.26 -37.69
N ASN A 804 -11.77 24.21 -37.46
CA ASN A 804 -10.43 24.13 -38.07
C ASN A 804 -9.69 22.93 -37.50
N THR A 805 -9.00 22.18 -38.35
CA THR A 805 -8.38 20.90 -37.98
C THR A 805 -6.90 20.87 -38.35
N MET A 806 -6.07 20.44 -37.42
CA MET A 806 -4.69 20.02 -37.65
C MET A 806 -4.62 18.50 -37.47
N SER A 807 -4.05 17.78 -38.43
CA SER A 807 -4.02 16.31 -38.44
C SER A 807 -2.59 15.81 -38.32
N LEU A 808 -2.37 14.76 -37.53
CA LEU A 808 -1.06 14.20 -37.31
C LEU A 808 -1.01 12.76 -37.84
N ALA A 809 0.13 12.38 -38.40
CA ALA A 809 0.37 11.01 -38.85
C ALA A 809 1.71 10.48 -38.31
N TYR A 810 1.74 9.18 -38.03
CA TYR A 810 2.89 8.50 -37.44
C TYR A 810 3.43 7.43 -38.38
N ASN A 811 4.73 7.13 -38.29
CA ASN A 811 5.34 6.01 -38.99
C ASN A 811 5.07 4.68 -38.27
N ALA A 812 5.58 3.57 -38.82
CA ALA A 812 5.41 2.23 -38.25
C ALA A 812 6.03 2.04 -36.85
N GLN A 813 6.96 2.92 -36.45
CA GLN A 813 7.56 2.96 -35.11
C GLN A 813 6.86 3.98 -34.21
N THR A 814 5.63 4.39 -34.55
CA THR A 814 4.84 5.39 -33.82
C THR A 814 5.51 6.76 -33.68
N ASN A 815 6.48 7.08 -34.53
CA ASN A 815 7.13 8.38 -34.52
C ASN A 815 6.34 9.37 -35.39
N LEU A 816 6.17 10.60 -34.90
CA LEU A 816 5.44 11.64 -35.61
C LEU A 816 6.17 11.94 -36.93
N SER A 817 5.47 11.78 -38.05
CA SER A 817 6.03 11.91 -39.39
C SER A 817 5.48 13.10 -40.17
N THR A 818 4.21 13.46 -39.93
CA THR A 818 3.49 14.53 -40.66
C THR A 818 2.57 15.30 -39.71
N VAL A 819 2.46 16.62 -39.88
CA VAL A 819 1.56 17.55 -39.17
C VAL A 819 0.87 18.48 -40.17
#